data_AF-A0A2J7PSA5-F1
#
_entry.id   AF-A0A2J7PSA5-F1
#
_cell.length_a   1.000
_cell.length_b   1.000
_cell.length_c   1.000
_cell.angle_alpha   90.00
_cell.angle_beta   90.00
_cell.angle_gamma   90.00
#
_symmetry.space_group_name_H-M   'P 1'
#
loop_
_entity.id
_entity.type
_entity.pdbx_description
1 polymer ?
#
loop_
_entity_poly.entity_id
_entity_poly.type
_entity_poly.pdbx_seq_one_letter_code
_entity_poly.pdbx_strand_id
1 'polypeptide(L)'
;CCDGYKEINSVCTPVCDPKCVHSQCTAPNSCSCNSGYVKPSRSGTECIPDCSPGCINAQCTSPDVCTCNSGYKKDASNSKKCFPVCHPECINGNCTAPNVCTCIRGYSRSFTNSNICVPICNPECTNGRCTAPSVCTCNVGFARDIENYTNCLPVCNVKCINGMCTAPNICTCNAGFIKEGKNNTKCVPVCEPGCVNGECTTPNTCTCNEGFAKDAENASNCVPVCEPGCVNGECTAPNTCTCNEGFAKDAENASNCVSVCEPGCVNGECTAPNTCTCNEGFREDSEKSTQCTPVCDPECVNGECTAPNVCTCNNGFSKDSINETNCLSVCNPNCINGSCVFPNTCVCKNGFHMDINNKHKCLPTCDEICINGVCTAPNFCTCEPGYVKDSRELHKCLPLCYDGCHNGDCVGPNKCICHEGYSQRNNVTNKCYPTCSNMCINAECTAPDTCTCFPGYSYSLESNNSYLCSAICEETCINSYCLAPDECSCHEGYVKQMDIPNACAPYCKEGCQNGECTGPNTCTCHKGYTKDKVNPNMCLPECPEGCANAACAAQNICTCNEGYSDGEESGDCLPLCAGQCVNSNCTAPDICTCHSDGYIHNITQPNICVVKCPGGCLNGNCTDYLTCDCSKGWTGVNCSTRYFNSTFTR
;
A
#
# COMPACT_ATOMS: atom_id res chain seq x y z
N CYS A 1 10.52 112.40 189.59
CA CYS A 1 11.32 111.60 188.61
C CYS A 1 12.32 112.48 187.87
N CYS A 2 13.44 111.92 187.40
CA CYS A 2 14.40 112.62 186.50
C CYS A 2 13.78 112.86 185.11
N ASP A 3 14.34 113.82 184.35
CA ASP A 3 13.90 114.14 182.99
C ASP A 3 13.87 112.91 182.07
N GLY A 4 12.82 112.82 181.24
CA GLY A 4 12.54 111.68 180.36
C GLY A 4 11.73 110.54 181.02
N TYR A 5 11.51 110.61 182.33
CA TYR A 5 10.67 109.67 183.07
C TYR A 5 9.48 110.40 183.69
N LYS A 6 8.29 109.81 183.51
CA LYS A 6 7.06 110.33 184.13
C LYS A 6 6.73 109.47 185.34
N GLU A 7 6.37 110.12 186.44
CA GLU A 7 5.89 109.40 187.62
C GLU A 7 4.49 108.88 187.34
N ILE A 8 4.32 107.56 187.44
CA ILE A 8 3.05 106.88 187.33
C ILE A 8 2.98 105.92 188.51
N ASN A 9 2.00 106.08 189.39
CA ASN A 9 1.81 105.28 190.60
C ASN A 9 3.06 105.24 191.50
N SER A 10 3.68 106.39 191.73
CA SER A 10 4.89 106.53 192.56
C SER A 10 6.13 105.81 192.00
N VAL A 11 6.11 105.39 190.73
CA VAL A 11 7.25 104.79 190.00
C VAL A 11 7.57 105.60 188.75
N CYS A 12 8.84 105.93 188.54
CA CYS A 12 9.30 106.63 187.35
C CYS A 12 9.40 105.67 186.16
N THR A 13 8.51 105.76 185.17
CA THR A 13 8.58 104.95 183.94
C THR A 13 9.10 105.76 182.74
N PRO A 14 9.87 105.13 181.84
CA PRO A 14 10.44 105.82 180.69
C PRO A 14 9.35 106.19 179.68
N VAL A 15 9.38 107.43 179.20
CA VAL A 15 8.47 107.87 178.15
C VAL A 15 9.21 107.77 176.81
N CYS A 16 8.65 107.00 175.88
CA CYS A 16 9.06 107.01 174.48
C CYS A 16 8.04 107.79 173.67
N ASP A 17 8.50 108.85 173.00
CA ASP A 17 7.71 109.62 172.05
C ASP A 17 8.50 109.79 170.74
N PRO A 18 8.07 109.18 169.62
CA PRO A 18 6.81 108.47 169.39
C PRO A 18 6.72 107.07 170.04
N LYS A 19 5.49 106.55 170.16
CA LYS A 19 5.23 105.21 170.73
C LYS A 19 5.88 104.10 169.90
N CYS A 20 6.40 103.10 170.60
CA CYS A 20 6.96 101.89 170.03
C CYS A 20 5.87 101.02 169.35
N VAL A 21 6.06 100.68 168.06
CA VAL A 21 5.18 99.79 167.26
C VAL A 21 5.87 98.43 167.10
N HIS A 22 5.14 97.34 167.38
CA HIS A 22 5.69 95.97 167.49
C HIS A 22 6.92 95.86 168.42
N SER A 23 7.02 96.79 169.38
CA SER A 23 8.13 96.89 170.32
C SER A 23 7.69 97.54 171.64
N GLN A 24 8.47 97.36 172.71
CA GLN A 24 8.20 97.90 174.05
C GLN A 24 9.22 98.97 174.46
N CYS A 25 8.77 100.03 175.13
CA CYS A 25 9.63 101.13 175.61
C CYS A 25 10.36 100.72 176.90
N THR A 26 11.68 100.57 176.83
CA THR A 26 12.51 100.12 177.96
C THR A 26 13.36 101.23 178.59
N ALA A 27 13.62 102.32 177.85
CA ALA A 27 14.27 103.54 178.33
C ALA A 27 13.71 104.74 177.55
N PRO A 28 13.89 106.01 178.00
CA PRO A 28 13.34 107.16 177.31
C PRO A 28 13.80 107.15 175.85
N ASN A 29 12.84 107.14 174.92
CA ASN A 29 13.05 106.98 173.47
C ASN A 29 13.81 105.73 173.00
N SER A 30 13.81 104.63 173.76
CA SER A 30 14.41 103.34 173.35
C SER A 30 13.38 102.19 173.39
N CYS A 31 13.12 101.60 172.23
CA CYS A 31 12.18 100.47 172.06
C CYS A 31 12.91 99.13 171.86
N SER A 32 12.35 98.00 172.30
CA SER A 32 12.86 96.65 171.98
C SER A 32 11.79 95.82 171.25
N CYS A 33 12.11 95.16 170.13
CA CYS A 33 11.13 94.44 169.31
C CYS A 33 10.50 93.24 170.03
N ASN A 34 9.24 92.98 169.71
CA ASN A 34 8.54 91.76 170.08
C ASN A 34 9.13 90.55 169.35
N SER A 35 8.94 89.34 169.91
CA SER A 35 9.45 88.09 169.31
C SER A 35 8.95 87.87 167.88
N GLY A 36 9.83 87.41 166.99
CA GLY A 36 9.54 87.22 165.56
C GLY A 36 9.62 88.50 164.71
N TYR A 37 9.90 89.64 165.35
CA TYR A 37 10.14 90.91 164.68
C TYR A 37 11.55 91.40 164.99
N VAL A 38 12.23 91.93 163.99
CA VAL A 38 13.59 92.44 164.10
C VAL A 38 13.62 93.94 163.85
N LYS A 39 14.53 94.64 164.53
CA LYS A 39 14.73 96.06 164.27
C LYS A 39 15.32 96.22 162.87
N PRO A 40 14.73 97.05 162.00
CA PRO A 40 15.44 97.47 160.82
C PRO A 40 16.73 98.20 161.24
N SER A 41 17.81 98.05 160.46
CA SER A 41 19.19 98.46 160.82
C SER A 41 19.42 99.97 161.04
N ARG A 42 18.38 100.79 161.17
CA ARG A 42 18.43 102.22 161.52
C ARG A 42 17.42 102.49 162.64
N SER A 43 17.91 103.04 163.76
CA SER A 43 17.16 103.25 165.02
C SER A 43 15.83 103.98 164.81
N GLY A 44 14.74 103.22 164.72
CA GLY A 44 13.35 103.69 164.67
C GLY A 44 12.50 102.93 165.69
N THR A 45 11.30 103.45 165.96
CA THR A 45 10.36 102.90 166.95
C THR A 45 9.50 101.74 166.41
N GLU A 46 9.74 101.23 165.18
CA GLU A 46 8.95 100.18 164.49
C GLU A 46 9.81 98.97 164.06
N CYS A 47 9.28 97.75 164.21
CA CYS A 47 9.96 96.48 163.88
C CYS A 47 9.25 95.70 162.75
N ILE A 48 10.02 95.00 161.89
CA ILE A 48 9.51 94.22 160.74
C ILE A 48 9.55 92.71 161.00
N PRO A 49 8.67 91.90 160.38
CA PRO A 49 8.65 90.45 160.60
C PRO A 49 9.90 89.76 160.05
N ASP A 50 10.43 88.81 160.81
CA ASP A 50 11.54 87.95 160.37
C ASP A 50 11.00 86.69 159.67
N CYS A 51 11.45 86.47 158.44
CA CYS A 51 11.24 85.22 157.70
C CYS A 51 12.62 84.64 157.39
N SER A 52 13.08 83.71 158.23
CA SER A 52 14.40 83.11 158.10
C SER A 52 14.29 81.58 157.88
N PRO A 53 14.80 81.02 156.75
CA PRO A 53 15.35 81.71 155.58
C PRO A 53 14.26 82.45 154.77
N GLY A 54 14.70 83.41 153.94
CA GLY A 54 13.83 84.30 153.17
C GLY A 54 12.96 83.59 152.12
N CYS A 55 11.94 84.30 151.66
CA CYS A 55 10.95 83.82 150.68
C CYS A 55 11.48 83.91 149.23
N ILE A 56 11.38 82.83 148.43
CA ILE A 56 11.80 82.78 147.02
C ILE A 56 10.58 82.97 146.11
N ASN A 57 10.59 84.02 145.28
CA ASN A 57 9.45 84.45 144.44
C ASN A 57 8.17 84.74 145.25
N ALA A 58 8.33 85.17 146.50
CA ALA A 58 7.27 85.46 147.45
C ALA A 58 7.69 86.59 148.41
N GLN A 59 6.73 87.26 149.05
CA GLN A 59 6.96 88.32 150.03
C GLN A 59 6.68 87.83 151.46
N CYS A 60 7.48 88.29 152.44
CA CYS A 60 7.29 88.03 153.88
C CYS A 60 6.27 89.01 154.44
N THR A 61 5.08 88.53 154.80
CA THR A 61 3.96 89.37 155.26
C THR A 61 3.75 89.31 156.77
N SER A 62 4.18 88.22 157.41
CA SER A 62 4.17 87.97 158.86
C SER A 62 5.37 87.08 159.22
N PRO A 63 5.76 86.94 160.51
CA PRO A 63 6.88 86.08 160.89
C PRO A 63 6.71 84.67 160.31
N ASP A 64 7.69 84.22 159.54
CA ASP A 64 7.71 82.96 158.76
C ASP A 64 6.59 82.70 157.71
N VAL A 65 5.78 83.71 157.34
CA VAL A 65 4.71 83.56 156.34
C VAL A 65 5.08 84.21 155.00
N CYS A 66 5.25 83.37 153.97
CA CYS A 66 5.52 83.77 152.58
C CYS A 66 4.27 83.70 151.69
N THR A 67 3.97 84.79 150.97
CA THR A 67 2.88 84.87 149.98
C THR A 67 3.47 85.03 148.58
N CYS A 68 3.11 84.14 147.63
CA CYS A 68 3.67 84.13 146.28
C CYS A 68 3.39 85.41 145.50
N ASN A 69 4.36 85.81 144.68
CA ASN A 69 4.19 86.90 143.72
C ASN A 69 3.16 86.53 142.64
N SER A 70 2.53 87.53 142.03
CA SER A 70 1.55 87.31 140.94
C SER A 70 2.13 86.48 139.79
N GLY A 71 1.34 85.53 139.27
CA GLY A 71 1.78 84.60 138.22
C GLY A 71 2.61 83.40 138.72
N TYR A 72 2.82 83.28 140.02
CA TYR A 72 3.46 82.14 140.65
C TYR A 72 2.50 81.41 141.59
N LYS A 73 2.58 80.07 141.63
CA LYS A 73 1.84 79.23 142.57
C LYS A 73 2.80 78.63 143.60
N LYS A 74 2.29 78.40 144.81
CA LYS A 74 3.06 77.84 145.91
C LYS A 74 3.53 76.43 145.56
N ASP A 75 4.80 76.13 145.85
CA ASP A 75 5.33 74.77 145.76
C ASP A 75 4.64 73.92 146.84
N ALA A 76 4.09 72.77 146.43
CA ALA A 76 3.40 71.86 147.35
C ALA A 76 4.34 71.27 148.42
N SER A 77 5.65 71.23 148.15
CA SER A 77 6.67 70.63 149.02
C SER A 77 7.45 71.67 149.83
N ASN A 78 7.49 72.94 149.41
CA ASN A 78 8.20 74.00 150.12
C ASN A 78 7.38 75.30 150.17
N SER A 79 6.83 75.59 151.35
CA SER A 79 5.98 76.77 151.56
C SER A 79 6.71 78.12 151.42
N LYS A 80 8.05 78.13 151.35
CA LYS A 80 8.88 79.32 151.11
C LYS A 80 9.26 79.51 149.62
N LYS A 81 8.81 78.63 148.70
CA LYS A 81 9.11 78.66 147.26
C LYS A 81 7.85 78.68 146.38
N CYS A 82 7.89 79.42 145.27
CA CYS A 82 6.79 79.48 144.30
C CYS A 82 7.28 79.24 142.86
N PHE A 83 6.49 78.53 142.05
CA PHE A 83 6.75 78.20 140.64
C PHE A 83 5.92 79.04 139.67
N PRO A 84 6.45 79.37 138.47
CA PRO A 84 5.71 80.12 137.47
C PRO A 84 4.54 79.31 136.92
N VAL A 85 3.45 80.01 136.56
CA VAL A 85 2.27 79.43 135.94
C VAL A 85 2.13 79.93 134.51
N CYS A 86 1.91 79.03 133.55
CA CYS A 86 1.62 79.35 132.16
C CYS A 86 0.17 78.99 131.85
N HIS A 87 -0.62 79.93 131.31
CA HIS A 87 -1.96 79.66 130.81
C HIS A 87 -2.10 80.20 129.38
N PRO A 88 -2.40 79.37 128.36
CA PRO A 88 -2.53 77.89 128.40
C PRO A 88 -1.24 77.13 128.75
N GLU A 89 -1.38 75.86 129.15
CA GLU A 89 -0.24 74.95 129.43
C GLU A 89 0.69 74.80 128.21
N CYS A 90 1.99 74.59 128.47
CA CYS A 90 2.99 74.41 127.42
C CYS A 90 2.91 73.00 126.81
N ILE A 91 2.73 72.88 125.49
CA ILE A 91 2.75 71.60 124.76
C ILE A 91 4.14 71.40 124.16
N ASN A 92 4.82 70.29 124.50
CA ASN A 92 6.20 69.97 124.13
C ASN A 92 7.24 71.03 124.58
N GLY A 93 6.97 71.71 125.68
CA GLY A 93 7.82 72.74 126.29
C GLY A 93 7.62 72.85 127.80
N ASN A 94 8.53 73.54 128.49
CA ASN A 94 8.48 73.79 129.93
C ASN A 94 8.18 75.27 130.24
N CYS A 95 7.39 75.52 131.29
CA CYS A 95 7.10 76.86 131.79
C CYS A 95 8.27 77.37 132.67
N THR A 96 9.04 78.34 132.17
CA THR A 96 10.26 78.84 132.83
C THR A 96 10.05 80.18 133.54
N ALA A 97 9.03 80.95 133.14
CA ALA A 97 8.55 82.16 133.80
C ALA A 97 7.03 82.29 133.57
N PRO A 98 6.29 83.15 134.30
CA PRO A 98 4.85 83.28 134.10
C PRO A 98 4.51 83.55 132.64
N ASN A 99 3.72 82.67 132.03
CA ASN A 99 3.36 82.68 130.60
C ASN A 99 4.55 82.60 129.59
N VAL A 100 5.71 82.08 130.00
CA VAL A 100 6.87 81.87 129.11
C VAL A 100 7.17 80.37 128.98
N CYS A 101 6.84 79.80 127.81
CA CYS A 101 7.14 78.43 127.42
C CYS A 101 8.47 78.34 126.65
N THR A 102 9.37 77.47 127.11
CA THR A 102 10.63 77.13 126.43
C THR A 102 10.55 75.70 125.87
N CYS A 103 10.80 75.51 124.57
CA CYS A 103 10.60 74.23 123.89
C CYS A 103 11.63 73.16 124.29
N ILE A 104 11.19 71.90 124.30
CA ILE A 104 12.08 70.73 124.51
C ILE A 104 12.97 70.54 123.27
N ARG A 105 14.17 69.97 123.46
CA ARG A 105 15.12 69.70 122.38
C ARG A 105 14.47 68.89 121.24
N GLY A 106 14.69 69.32 120.00
CA GLY A 106 14.07 68.73 118.81
C GLY A 106 12.74 69.36 118.42
N TYR A 107 12.23 70.31 119.20
CA TYR A 107 11.04 71.09 118.89
C TYR A 107 11.38 72.59 118.82
N SER A 108 10.68 73.31 117.95
CA SER A 108 10.77 74.77 117.80
C SER A 108 9.45 75.41 118.15
N ARG A 109 9.47 76.69 118.54
CA ARG A 109 8.25 77.41 118.91
C ARG A 109 7.35 77.52 117.68
N SER A 110 6.08 77.15 117.83
CA SER A 110 5.09 77.31 116.75
C SER A 110 4.94 78.79 116.42
N PHE A 111 4.86 79.10 115.13
CA PHE A 111 4.58 80.47 114.65
C PHE A 111 3.18 80.95 115.04
N THR A 112 2.23 80.05 115.28
CA THR A 112 0.82 80.39 115.55
C THR A 112 0.50 80.47 117.03
N ASN A 113 1.23 79.76 117.89
CA ASN A 113 0.97 79.74 119.32
C ASN A 113 2.27 79.56 120.10
N SER A 114 2.62 80.56 120.89
CA SER A 114 3.85 80.60 121.69
C SER A 114 3.94 79.54 122.79
N ASN A 115 2.84 78.84 123.08
CA ASN A 115 2.74 77.76 124.07
C ASN A 115 2.79 76.37 123.41
N ILE A 116 2.88 76.30 122.08
CA ILE A 116 3.01 75.04 121.33
C ILE A 116 4.39 74.96 120.71
N CYS A 117 5.10 73.86 120.92
CA CYS A 117 6.35 73.56 120.26
C CYS A 117 6.13 72.47 119.19
N VAL A 118 6.49 72.75 117.94
CA VAL A 118 6.36 71.85 116.77
C VAL A 118 7.67 71.11 116.51
N PRO A 119 7.62 69.83 116.08
CA PRO A 119 8.82 69.04 115.84
C PRO A 119 9.65 69.61 114.69
N ILE A 120 10.97 69.52 114.79
CA ILE A 120 11.92 69.92 113.75
C ILE A 120 12.32 68.67 112.96
N CYS A 121 12.11 68.68 111.65
CA CYS A 121 12.67 67.71 110.71
C CYS A 121 13.72 68.41 109.86
N ASN A 122 14.98 67.96 109.93
CA ASN A 122 16.08 68.49 109.12
C ASN A 122 16.81 67.32 108.44
N PRO A 123 16.72 67.16 107.11
CA PRO A 123 16.04 68.03 106.14
C PRO A 123 14.49 67.96 106.23
N GLU A 124 13.80 68.92 105.60
CA GLU A 124 12.33 68.96 105.59
C GLU A 124 11.71 67.74 104.88
N CYS A 125 10.54 67.30 105.35
CA CYS A 125 9.83 66.16 104.76
C CYS A 125 9.34 66.49 103.35
N THR A 126 9.84 65.78 102.34
CA THR A 126 9.36 65.92 100.94
C THR A 126 8.17 64.99 100.71
N ASN A 127 7.05 65.52 100.22
CA ASN A 127 5.77 64.78 100.03
C ASN A 127 5.25 64.08 101.31
N GLY A 128 5.53 64.66 102.48
CA GLY A 128 5.08 64.18 103.77
C GLY A 128 5.03 65.29 104.83
N ARG A 129 4.57 64.95 106.04
CA ARG A 129 4.47 65.86 107.18
C ARG A 129 5.36 65.40 108.33
N CYS A 130 6.04 66.35 108.97
CA CYS A 130 6.83 66.11 110.18
C CYS A 130 5.88 65.86 111.37
N THR A 131 5.90 64.64 111.92
CA THR A 131 5.01 64.23 113.03
C THR A 131 5.77 64.07 114.35
N ALA A 132 7.08 63.85 114.30
CA ALA A 132 8.00 63.90 115.43
C ALA A 132 9.40 64.35 114.95
N PRO A 133 10.34 64.72 115.85
CA PRO A 133 11.67 65.14 115.44
C PRO A 133 12.33 64.07 114.54
N SER A 134 12.73 64.47 113.33
CA SER A 134 13.28 63.59 112.29
C SER A 134 12.37 62.45 111.79
N VAL A 135 11.05 62.49 112.06
CA VAL A 135 10.08 61.46 111.61
C VAL A 135 9.04 62.07 110.68
N CYS A 136 9.02 61.58 109.44
CA CYS A 136 8.06 61.97 108.41
C CYS A 136 6.98 60.91 108.19
N THR A 137 5.74 61.38 108.05
CA THR A 137 4.58 60.60 107.60
C THR A 137 4.22 61.02 106.18
N CYS A 138 4.27 60.08 105.24
CA CYS A 138 4.04 60.36 103.82
C CYS A 138 2.58 60.66 103.49
N ASN A 139 2.38 61.52 102.49
CA ASN A 139 1.05 61.81 101.95
C ASN A 139 0.48 60.59 101.21
N VAL A 140 -0.85 60.55 101.05
CA VAL A 140 -1.54 59.46 100.33
C VAL A 140 -0.98 59.32 98.91
N GLY A 141 -0.66 58.09 98.50
CA GLY A 141 -0.04 57.79 97.20
C GLY A 141 1.50 57.83 97.21
N PHE A 142 2.13 58.12 98.36
CA PHE A 142 3.57 58.10 98.55
C PHE A 142 3.96 57.13 99.67
N ALA A 143 5.09 56.45 99.52
CA ALA A 143 5.68 55.58 100.51
C ALA A 143 7.04 56.11 100.95
N ARG A 144 7.43 55.81 102.19
CA ARG A 144 8.73 56.25 102.71
C ARG A 144 9.85 55.55 101.92
N ASP A 145 10.82 56.34 101.51
CA ASP A 145 12.06 55.82 100.94
C ASP A 145 12.82 55.00 102.00
N ILE A 146 13.36 53.84 101.59
CA ILE A 146 14.09 52.93 102.48
C ILE A 146 15.45 53.55 102.87
N GLU A 147 16.04 54.36 101.99
CA GLU A 147 17.36 54.95 102.18
C GLU A 147 17.30 56.34 102.81
N ASN A 148 16.20 57.07 102.63
CA ASN A 148 16.04 58.44 103.12
C ASN A 148 14.70 58.64 103.85
N TYR A 149 14.72 58.58 105.18
CA TYR A 149 13.53 58.70 106.03
C TYR A 149 12.78 60.05 105.93
N THR A 150 13.36 61.05 105.25
CA THR A 150 12.72 62.36 104.98
C THR A 150 12.08 62.46 103.60
N ASN A 151 12.30 61.46 102.74
CA ASN A 151 11.81 61.43 101.37
C ASN A 151 10.65 60.44 101.22
N CYS A 152 9.54 60.89 100.63
CA CYS A 152 8.39 60.06 100.30
C CYS A 152 8.30 59.91 98.78
N LEU A 153 8.54 58.68 98.29
CA LEU A 153 8.54 58.34 96.88
C LEU A 153 7.12 57.99 96.40
N PRO A 154 6.75 58.35 95.16
CA PRO A 154 5.44 58.03 94.61
C PRO A 154 5.25 56.52 94.45
N VAL A 155 4.05 56.03 94.74
CA VAL A 155 3.68 54.62 94.59
C VAL A 155 2.84 54.43 93.31
N CYS A 156 3.25 53.48 92.48
CA CYS A 156 2.47 53.01 91.35
C CYS A 156 1.94 51.60 91.67
N ASN A 157 0.62 51.42 91.67
CA ASN A 157 -0.02 50.13 92.00
C ASN A 157 0.36 49.02 91.01
N VAL A 158 0.65 49.39 89.77
CA VAL A 158 1.21 48.52 88.74
C VAL A 158 2.63 48.99 88.46
N LYS A 159 3.59 48.06 88.46
CA LYS A 159 4.99 48.36 88.14
C LYS A 159 5.08 48.94 86.72
N CYS A 160 5.74 50.08 86.57
CA CYS A 160 5.99 50.70 85.27
C CYS A 160 6.85 49.78 84.39
N ILE A 161 6.35 49.36 83.23
CA ILE A 161 7.11 48.58 82.25
C ILE A 161 7.83 49.56 81.31
N ASN A 162 9.16 49.48 81.22
CA ASN A 162 10.03 50.37 80.43
C ASN A 162 9.88 51.88 80.77
N GLY A 163 9.59 52.19 82.03
CA GLY A 163 9.49 53.55 82.54
C GLY A 163 9.68 53.62 84.06
N MET A 164 9.69 54.83 84.60
CA MET A 164 9.86 55.10 86.03
C MET A 164 8.60 55.75 86.62
N CYS A 165 8.28 55.42 87.87
CA CYS A 165 7.16 56.03 88.60
C CYS A 165 7.57 57.42 89.08
N THR A 166 7.00 58.47 88.49
CA THR A 166 7.36 59.87 88.76
C THR A 166 6.29 60.61 89.55
N ALA A 167 5.06 60.11 89.56
CA ALA A 167 3.97 60.54 90.42
C ALA A 167 3.04 59.35 90.74
N PRO A 168 2.15 59.43 91.74
CA PRO A 168 1.30 58.31 92.12
C PRO A 168 0.48 57.78 90.93
N ASN A 169 0.68 56.51 90.58
CA ASN A 169 0.11 55.85 89.38
C ASN A 169 0.44 56.50 88.01
N ILE A 170 1.50 57.29 87.91
CA ILE A 170 1.95 57.91 86.65
C ILE A 170 3.38 57.44 86.34
N CYS A 171 3.53 56.74 85.22
CA CYS A 171 4.84 56.36 84.69
C CYS A 171 5.32 57.35 83.63
N THR A 172 6.60 57.72 83.70
CA THR A 172 7.33 58.40 82.63
C THR A 172 8.18 57.37 81.89
N CYS A 173 8.02 57.28 80.57
CA CYS A 173 8.73 56.29 79.76
C CYS A 173 10.23 56.60 79.65
N ASN A 174 11.04 55.55 79.56
CA ASN A 174 12.48 55.67 79.31
C ASN A 174 12.74 56.18 77.89
N ALA A 175 13.94 56.72 77.64
CA ALA A 175 14.33 57.19 76.31
C ALA A 175 14.16 56.09 75.25
N GLY A 176 13.54 56.44 74.10
CA GLY A 176 13.21 55.50 73.04
C GLY A 176 11.85 54.78 73.21
N PHE A 177 11.08 55.08 74.26
CA PHE A 177 9.75 54.52 74.50
C PHE A 177 8.68 55.61 74.68
N ILE A 178 7.46 55.34 74.25
CA ILE A 178 6.28 56.21 74.41
C ILE A 178 5.14 55.47 75.11
N LYS A 179 4.16 56.20 75.66
CA LYS A 179 3.00 55.59 76.30
C LYS A 179 2.11 54.89 75.28
N GLU A 180 1.67 53.67 75.59
CA GLU A 180 0.72 52.94 74.76
C GLU A 180 -0.70 53.53 74.93
N GLY A 181 -1.05 54.50 74.09
CA GLY A 181 -2.38 55.14 74.11
C GLY A 181 -2.70 55.84 75.43
N LYS A 182 -3.84 55.48 76.06
CA LYS A 182 -4.27 56.02 77.36
C LYS A 182 -3.68 55.25 78.56
N ASN A 183 -2.88 54.21 78.33
CA ASN A 183 -2.33 53.40 79.40
C ASN A 183 -1.12 54.09 80.03
N ASN A 184 -1.27 54.58 81.27
CA ASN A 184 -0.23 55.31 81.98
C ASN A 184 0.86 54.41 82.59
N THR A 185 0.80 53.08 82.41
CA THR A 185 1.73 52.12 83.03
C THR A 185 2.56 51.30 82.05
N LYS A 186 2.28 51.37 80.74
CA LYS A 186 2.97 50.61 79.70
C LYS A 186 3.59 51.53 78.65
N CYS A 187 4.92 51.40 78.50
CA CYS A 187 5.70 52.14 77.52
C CYS A 187 6.16 51.19 76.39
N VAL A 188 5.82 51.54 75.15
CA VAL A 188 6.15 50.78 73.92
C VAL A 188 7.33 51.44 73.21
N PRO A 189 8.24 50.65 72.60
CA PRO A 189 9.40 51.18 71.90
C PRO A 189 8.99 51.97 70.65
N VAL A 190 9.79 52.96 70.29
CA VAL A 190 9.65 53.75 69.06
C VAL A 190 10.71 53.31 68.04
N CYS A 191 10.29 53.12 66.80
CA CYS A 191 11.17 52.88 65.66
C CYS A 191 10.94 53.98 64.61
N GLU A 192 11.98 54.74 64.26
CA GLU A 192 11.94 55.75 63.20
C GLU A 192 13.04 55.47 62.16
N PRO A 193 12.68 55.14 60.89
CA PRO A 193 11.33 54.95 60.36
C PRO A 193 10.63 53.71 60.95
N GLY A 194 9.29 53.70 60.93
CA GLY A 194 8.49 52.60 61.47
C GLY A 194 8.72 51.28 60.75
N CYS A 195 8.53 50.16 61.47
CA CYS A 195 8.74 48.82 60.94
C CYS A 195 7.66 48.45 59.91
N VAL A 196 8.06 48.21 58.66
CA VAL A 196 7.17 47.70 57.61
C VAL A 196 7.24 46.17 57.61
N ASN A 197 6.09 45.49 57.70
CA ASN A 197 5.97 44.02 57.82
C ASN A 197 6.74 43.38 59.01
N GLY A 198 6.90 44.14 60.09
CA GLY A 198 7.53 43.67 61.32
C GLY A 198 7.05 44.45 62.54
N GLU A 199 7.42 43.98 63.72
CA GLU A 199 7.08 44.61 65.00
C GLU A 199 8.31 45.28 65.63
N CYS A 200 8.11 46.47 66.20
CA CYS A 200 9.13 47.17 66.96
C CYS A 200 9.23 46.54 68.35
N THR A 201 10.26 45.71 68.57
CA THR A 201 10.43 44.97 69.84
C THR A 201 11.37 45.69 70.81
N THR A 202 12.30 46.49 70.28
CA THR A 202 13.16 47.40 71.04
C THR A 202 13.34 48.71 70.25
N PRO A 203 13.75 49.83 70.89
CA PRO A 203 13.87 51.11 70.18
C PRO A 203 14.76 50.98 68.93
N ASN A 204 14.25 51.46 67.80
CA ASN A 204 14.88 51.37 66.46
C ASN A 204 15.30 49.96 66.00
N THR A 205 14.69 48.90 66.54
CA THR A 205 14.95 47.53 66.09
C THR A 205 13.64 46.82 65.73
N CYS A 206 13.52 46.46 64.47
CA CYS A 206 12.40 45.70 63.94
C CYS A 206 12.68 44.19 63.99
N THR A 207 11.66 43.42 64.37
CA THR A 207 11.62 41.96 64.22
C THR A 207 10.60 41.65 63.13
N CYS A 208 11.02 40.95 62.07
CA CYS A 208 10.15 40.67 60.93
C CYS A 208 9.10 39.60 61.27
N ASN A 209 7.92 39.75 60.67
CA ASN A 209 6.85 38.77 60.79
C ASN A 209 7.22 37.46 60.07
N GLU A 210 6.56 36.37 60.42
CA GLU A 210 6.78 35.06 59.79
C GLU A 210 6.64 35.15 58.25
N GLY A 211 7.61 34.59 57.52
CA GLY A 211 7.69 34.70 56.06
C GLY A 211 8.37 35.98 55.52
N PHE A 212 8.89 36.85 56.40
CA PHE A 212 9.65 38.05 56.02
C PHE A 212 11.04 38.06 56.68
N ALA A 213 12.03 38.61 56.00
CA ALA A 213 13.39 38.79 56.48
C ALA A 213 13.79 40.27 56.44
N LYS A 214 14.80 40.65 57.22
CA LYS A 214 15.34 42.00 57.19
C LYS A 214 15.96 42.26 55.82
N ASP A 215 15.57 43.37 55.23
CA ASP A 215 16.21 43.88 54.02
C ASP A 215 17.70 44.12 54.27
N ALA A 216 18.54 43.81 53.28
CA ALA A 216 19.99 43.96 53.37
C ALA A 216 20.41 45.44 53.44
N GLU A 217 19.62 46.34 52.86
CA GLU A 217 19.92 47.77 52.80
C GLU A 217 19.19 48.60 53.87
N ASN A 218 18.05 48.11 54.38
CA ASN A 218 17.22 48.84 55.34
C ASN A 218 16.67 47.95 56.46
N ALA A 219 17.33 47.97 57.63
CA ALA A 219 16.95 47.14 58.78
C ALA A 219 15.54 47.43 59.36
N SER A 220 14.89 48.52 58.94
CA SER A 220 13.49 48.85 59.29
C SER A 220 12.46 48.28 58.30
N ASN A 221 12.91 47.69 57.19
CA ASN A 221 12.07 47.11 56.16
C ASN A 221 12.18 45.58 56.19
N CYS A 222 11.06 44.89 56.35
CA CYS A 222 11.00 43.44 56.26
C CYS A 222 10.45 43.04 54.90
N VAL A 223 11.31 42.42 54.09
CA VAL A 223 10.99 41.95 52.74
C VAL A 223 10.50 40.51 52.77
N PRO A 224 9.53 40.14 51.92
CA PRO A 224 9.01 38.78 51.88
C PRO A 224 10.09 37.78 51.44
N VAL A 225 10.06 36.59 52.01
CA VAL A 225 10.95 35.47 51.68
C VAL A 225 10.19 34.44 50.85
N CYS A 226 10.82 33.97 49.78
CA CYS A 226 10.32 32.89 48.93
C CYS A 226 11.32 31.74 48.97
N GLU A 227 10.90 30.55 49.39
CA GLU A 227 11.72 29.32 49.37
C GLU A 227 11.02 28.19 48.58
N PRO A 228 11.59 27.73 47.44
CA PRO A 228 12.79 28.23 46.77
C PRO A 228 12.61 29.66 46.20
N GLY A 229 13.72 30.39 46.03
CA GLY A 229 13.70 31.78 45.55
C GLY A 229 13.09 31.93 44.16
N CYS A 230 12.50 33.11 43.88
CA CYS A 230 11.87 33.41 42.59
C CYS A 230 12.93 33.51 41.48
N VAL A 231 12.91 32.57 40.53
CA VAL A 231 13.76 32.63 39.32
C VAL A 231 13.01 33.43 38.25
N ASN A 232 13.63 34.48 37.68
CA ASN A 232 13.05 35.41 36.70
C ASN A 232 11.78 36.14 37.15
N GLY A 233 11.63 36.35 38.47
CA GLY A 233 10.53 37.11 39.06
C GLY A 233 10.93 37.73 40.38
N GLU A 234 10.06 38.58 40.90
CA GLU A 234 10.23 39.27 42.18
C GLU A 234 9.31 38.63 43.25
N CYS A 235 9.84 38.47 44.47
CA CYS A 235 9.05 37.98 45.60
C CYS A 235 8.20 39.15 46.13
N THR A 236 6.91 39.17 45.80
CA THR A 236 6.00 40.26 46.18
C THR A 236 5.21 39.98 47.46
N ALA A 237 5.15 38.72 47.87
CA ALA A 237 4.61 38.27 49.17
C ALA A 237 5.29 36.95 49.58
N PRO A 238 5.20 36.51 50.85
CA PRO A 238 5.83 35.27 51.28
C PRO A 238 5.43 34.09 50.39
N ASN A 239 6.41 33.37 49.85
CA ASN A 239 6.25 32.28 48.88
C ASN A 239 5.39 32.63 47.64
N THR A 240 5.30 33.90 47.25
CA THR A 240 4.53 34.36 46.10
C THR A 240 5.41 35.18 45.17
N CYS A 241 5.69 34.62 43.99
CA CYS A 241 6.47 35.28 42.95
C CYS A 241 5.55 36.01 41.95
N THR A 242 5.98 37.19 41.51
CA THR A 242 5.43 37.92 40.36
C THR A 242 6.49 37.93 39.27
N CYS A 243 6.14 37.42 38.09
CA CYS A 243 7.09 37.25 36.99
C CYS A 243 7.43 38.57 36.29
N ASN A 244 8.67 38.70 35.85
CA ASN A 244 9.13 39.86 35.09
C ASN A 244 8.47 39.90 33.69
N GLU A 245 8.47 41.07 33.05
CA GLU A 245 7.91 41.23 31.70
C GLU A 245 8.54 40.23 30.71
N GLY A 246 7.71 39.52 29.95
CA GLY A 246 8.14 38.43 29.06
C GLY A 246 8.24 37.05 29.71
N PHE A 247 7.88 36.90 31.00
CA PHE A 247 7.84 35.64 31.73
C PHE A 247 6.46 35.40 32.36
N ALA A 248 6.04 34.13 32.45
CA ALA A 248 4.79 33.72 33.09
C ALA A 248 5.05 32.65 34.14
N LYS A 249 4.10 32.49 35.07
CA LYS A 249 4.18 31.45 36.10
C LYS A 249 4.16 30.08 35.45
N ASP A 250 5.13 29.26 35.80
CA ASP A 250 5.16 27.85 35.45
C ASP A 250 3.91 27.14 36.02
N ALA A 251 3.30 26.27 35.21
CA ALA A 251 2.09 25.53 35.58
C ALA A 251 2.36 24.51 36.70
N GLU A 252 3.60 24.02 36.83
CA GLU A 252 3.99 23.02 37.83
C GLU A 252 4.68 23.62 39.07
N ASN A 253 5.27 24.81 38.95
CA ASN A 253 6.00 25.45 40.05
C ASN A 253 5.73 26.97 40.12
N ALA A 254 4.87 27.39 41.04
CA ALA A 254 4.51 28.80 41.22
C ALA A 254 5.67 29.75 41.62
N SER A 255 6.85 29.20 41.94
CA SER A 255 8.08 29.94 42.26
C SER A 255 9.01 30.12 41.04
N ASN A 256 8.66 29.52 39.90
CA ASN A 256 9.45 29.56 38.67
C ASN A 256 8.71 30.38 37.60
N CYS A 257 9.39 31.38 37.06
CA CYS A 257 8.88 32.19 35.96
C CYS A 257 9.56 31.75 34.65
N VAL A 258 8.78 31.14 33.77
CA VAL A 258 9.25 30.62 32.48
C VAL A 258 9.08 31.66 31.38
N SER A 259 10.00 31.66 30.43
CA SER A 259 9.99 32.57 29.28
C SER A 259 8.74 32.35 28.42
N VAL A 260 8.12 33.45 28.01
CA VAL A 260 6.96 33.45 27.12
C VAL A 260 7.40 33.89 25.74
N CYS A 261 6.98 33.12 24.73
CA CYS A 261 7.19 33.43 23.32
C CYS A 261 5.80 33.63 22.68
N GLU A 262 5.54 34.79 22.07
CA GLU A 262 4.30 35.08 21.35
C GLU A 262 4.57 35.49 19.89
N PRO A 263 4.19 34.66 18.89
CA PRO A 263 3.58 33.33 18.99
C PRO A 263 4.56 32.27 19.54
N GLY A 264 4.04 31.21 20.15
CA GLY A 264 4.84 30.14 20.78
C GLY A 264 5.80 29.44 19.82
N CYS A 265 6.92 28.95 20.34
CA CYS A 265 7.94 28.25 19.56
C CYS A 265 7.40 26.96 18.92
N VAL A 266 7.49 26.86 17.60
CA VAL A 266 7.15 25.64 16.86
C VAL A 266 8.42 24.84 16.60
N ASN A 267 8.49 23.59 17.10
CA ASN A 267 9.66 22.69 17.04
C ASN A 267 10.94 23.24 17.71
N GLY A 268 10.76 24.07 18.74
CA GLY A 268 11.84 24.58 19.58
C GLY A 268 11.35 24.87 20.98
N GLU A 269 12.28 25.14 21.88
CA GLU A 269 12.04 25.50 23.26
C GLU A 269 12.23 27.00 23.46
N CYS A 270 11.33 27.64 24.22
CA CYS A 270 11.42 29.07 24.52
C CYS A 270 12.44 29.28 25.66
N THR A 271 13.70 29.54 25.30
CA THR A 271 14.81 29.66 26.25
C THR A 271 15.01 31.08 26.79
N ALA A 272 14.44 32.08 26.10
CA ALA A 272 14.33 33.46 26.56
C ALA A 272 13.07 34.11 25.97
N PRO A 273 12.58 35.26 26.50
CA PRO A 273 11.40 35.93 25.98
C PRO A 273 11.51 36.16 24.46
N ASN A 274 10.52 35.66 23.70
CA ASN A 274 10.49 35.69 22.23
C ASN A 274 11.73 35.09 21.53
N THR A 275 12.52 34.25 22.20
CA THR A 275 13.71 33.60 21.63
C THR A 275 13.54 32.08 21.71
N CYS A 276 13.56 31.42 20.54
CA CYS A 276 13.39 29.98 20.44
C CYS A 276 14.72 29.28 20.14
N THR A 277 15.10 28.32 20.96
CA THR A 277 16.19 27.40 20.63
C THR A 277 15.60 26.20 19.92
N CYS A 278 16.01 25.95 18.69
CA CYS A 278 15.50 24.83 17.90
C CYS A 278 15.95 23.48 18.46
N ASN A 279 15.04 22.50 18.42
CA ASN A 279 15.33 21.14 18.81
C ASN A 279 16.36 20.50 17.86
N GLU A 280 17.03 19.44 18.31
CA GLU A 280 18.02 18.72 17.49
C GLU A 280 17.42 18.31 16.12
N GLY A 281 18.15 18.60 15.04
CA GLY A 281 17.68 18.37 13.68
C GLY A 281 16.79 19.48 13.08
N PHE A 282 16.59 20.60 13.78
CA PHE A 282 15.91 21.79 13.29
C PHE A 282 16.84 23.02 13.33
N ARG A 283 16.61 23.98 12.43
CA ARG A 283 17.31 25.28 12.39
C ARG A 283 16.31 26.43 12.42
N GLU A 284 16.77 27.59 12.86
CA GLU A 284 15.95 28.80 12.90
C GLU A 284 15.51 29.19 11.47
N ASP A 285 14.22 29.52 11.33
CA ASP A 285 13.69 30.04 10.07
C ASP A 285 14.21 31.48 9.85
N SER A 286 14.62 31.77 8.61
CA SER A 286 15.24 33.05 8.25
C SER A 286 14.29 34.24 8.34
N GLU A 287 12.97 34.00 8.28
CA GLU A 287 11.93 35.04 8.30
C GLU A 287 11.12 35.05 9.60
N LYS A 288 11.16 33.96 10.38
CA LYS A 288 10.35 33.81 11.60
C LYS A 288 11.17 33.20 12.74
N SER A 289 11.70 34.05 13.61
CA SER A 289 12.53 33.64 14.78
C SER A 289 11.80 32.69 15.76
N THR A 290 10.46 32.59 15.70
CA THR A 290 9.68 31.64 16.52
C THR A 290 9.38 30.30 15.84
N GLN A 291 9.85 30.10 14.60
CA GLN A 291 9.60 28.89 13.82
C GLN A 291 10.92 28.17 13.52
N CYS A 292 11.03 26.91 13.95
CA CYS A 292 12.17 26.06 13.65
C CYS A 292 11.82 25.14 12.48
N THR A 293 12.62 25.22 11.41
CA THR A 293 12.46 24.40 10.20
C THR A 293 13.34 23.15 10.27
N PRO A 294 12.84 21.98 9.83
CA PRO A 294 13.62 20.75 9.86
C PRO A 294 14.82 20.84 8.92
N VAL A 295 15.93 20.22 9.32
CA VAL A 295 17.17 20.11 8.54
C VAL A 295 17.23 18.71 7.93
N CYS A 296 17.51 18.67 6.63
CA CYS A 296 17.80 17.44 5.89
C CYS A 296 19.21 17.57 5.31
N ASP A 297 20.12 16.68 5.71
CA ASP A 297 21.48 16.60 5.16
C ASP A 297 21.76 15.18 4.64
N PRO A 298 21.84 14.97 3.32
CA PRO A 298 21.80 15.98 2.25
C PRO A 298 20.40 16.58 1.99
N GLU A 299 20.35 17.77 1.37
CA GLU A 299 19.09 18.47 1.07
C GLU A 299 18.15 17.64 0.19
N CYS A 300 16.83 17.76 0.44
CA CYS A 300 15.80 17.04 -0.32
C CYS A 300 15.78 17.49 -1.79
N VAL A 301 16.09 16.57 -2.71
CA VAL A 301 16.00 16.84 -4.15
C VAL A 301 14.60 16.46 -4.65
N ASN A 302 13.87 17.42 -5.23
CA ASN A 302 12.46 17.27 -5.68
C ASN A 302 11.46 16.89 -4.58
N GLY A 303 11.74 17.26 -3.34
CA GLY A 303 10.85 17.09 -2.20
C GLY A 303 11.03 18.21 -1.18
N GLU A 304 10.14 18.24 -0.20
CA GLU A 304 10.18 19.18 0.92
C GLU A 304 10.64 18.45 2.18
N CYS A 305 11.53 19.07 2.96
CA CYS A 305 11.95 18.53 4.26
C CYS A 305 10.81 18.78 5.26
N THR A 306 10.08 17.72 5.64
CA THR A 306 8.91 17.84 6.53
C THR A 306 9.22 17.42 7.97
N ALA A 307 10.30 16.67 8.19
CA ALA A 307 10.88 16.39 9.49
C ALA A 307 12.41 16.21 9.34
N PRO A 308 13.20 16.20 10.44
CA PRO A 308 14.65 16.06 10.35
C PRO A 308 15.05 14.80 9.56
N ASN A 309 15.82 14.98 8.48
CA ASN A 309 16.19 13.94 7.52
C ASN A 309 15.03 13.17 6.87
N VAL A 310 13.80 13.71 6.89
CA VAL A 310 12.62 13.11 6.25
C VAL A 310 12.12 14.03 5.14
N CYS A 311 12.29 13.58 3.90
CA CYS A 311 11.78 14.27 2.73
C CYS A 311 10.39 13.73 2.35
N THR A 312 9.47 14.64 2.06
CA THR A 312 8.18 14.34 1.42
C THR A 312 8.27 14.75 -0.03
N CYS A 313 8.07 13.80 -0.93
CA CYS A 313 8.24 14.04 -2.36
C CYS A 313 7.12 14.92 -2.92
N ASN A 314 7.50 15.84 -3.81
CA ASN A 314 6.55 16.67 -4.53
C ASN A 314 5.64 15.81 -5.41
N ASN A 315 4.46 16.35 -5.75
CA ASN A 315 3.48 15.62 -6.55
C ASN A 315 4.09 15.15 -7.90
N GLY A 316 3.96 13.87 -8.20
CA GLY A 316 4.60 13.24 -9.38
C GLY A 316 5.99 12.65 -9.12
N PHE A 317 6.51 12.71 -7.89
CA PHE A 317 7.77 12.08 -7.48
C PHE A 317 7.52 11.06 -6.36
N SER A 318 8.41 10.07 -6.23
CA SER A 318 8.38 9.04 -5.18
C SER A 318 9.77 8.88 -4.57
N LYS A 319 9.83 8.48 -3.30
CA LYS A 319 11.09 8.21 -2.60
C LYS A 319 11.91 7.18 -3.37
N ASP A 320 13.20 7.46 -3.54
CA ASP A 320 14.17 6.48 -4.00
C ASP A 320 14.30 5.35 -2.97
N SER A 321 14.44 4.11 -3.44
CA SER A 321 14.60 2.94 -2.59
C SER A 321 15.98 2.84 -1.94
N ILE A 322 16.96 3.63 -2.44
CA ILE A 322 18.35 3.61 -1.98
C ILE A 322 18.69 4.86 -1.16
N ASN A 323 18.11 6.01 -1.50
CA ASN A 323 18.35 7.27 -0.80
C ASN A 323 17.03 7.99 -0.47
N GLU A 324 16.61 7.93 0.79
CA GLU A 324 15.34 8.50 1.25
C GLU A 324 15.23 10.03 1.12
N THR A 325 16.36 10.72 0.86
CA THR A 325 16.39 12.18 0.58
C THR A 325 16.18 12.53 -0.89
N ASN A 326 16.20 11.55 -1.79
CA ASN A 326 16.06 11.76 -3.23
C ASN A 326 14.67 11.32 -3.70
N CYS A 327 13.94 12.24 -4.33
CA CYS A 327 12.63 11.98 -4.91
C CYS A 327 12.74 11.79 -6.43
N LEU A 328 12.53 10.56 -6.88
CA LEU A 328 12.61 10.17 -8.29
C LEU A 328 11.28 10.46 -9.00
N SER A 329 11.35 10.94 -10.24
CA SER A 329 10.17 11.21 -11.05
C SER A 329 9.39 9.93 -11.35
N VAL A 330 8.08 9.97 -11.14
CA VAL A 330 7.16 8.87 -11.42
C VAL A 330 6.40 9.15 -12.71
N CYS A 331 6.31 8.15 -13.57
CA CYS A 331 5.52 8.18 -14.79
C CYS A 331 4.42 7.11 -14.68
N ASN A 332 3.15 7.52 -14.80
CA ASN A 332 2.02 6.58 -14.84
C ASN A 332 1.17 6.83 -16.09
N PRO A 333 1.20 5.93 -17.08
CA PRO A 333 1.88 4.63 -17.10
C PRO A 333 3.42 4.71 -17.20
N ASN A 334 4.13 3.64 -16.81
CA ASN A 334 5.60 3.57 -16.87
C ASN A 334 6.14 3.75 -18.30
N CYS A 335 7.33 4.36 -18.42
CA CYS A 335 8.00 4.54 -19.72
C CYS A 335 8.54 3.21 -20.28
N ILE A 336 7.97 2.72 -21.38
CA ILE A 336 8.45 1.50 -22.07
C ILE A 336 9.60 1.87 -23.00
N ASN A 337 10.78 1.27 -22.81
CA ASN A 337 12.04 1.58 -23.52
C ASN A 337 12.51 3.05 -23.42
N GLY A 338 12.05 3.76 -22.40
CA GLY A 338 12.47 5.11 -22.05
C GLY A 338 12.91 5.21 -20.59
N SER A 339 13.30 6.41 -20.20
CA SER A 339 13.57 6.81 -18.82
C SER A 339 12.62 7.95 -18.44
N CYS A 340 12.03 7.88 -17.26
CA CYS A 340 11.24 8.98 -16.70
C CYS A 340 12.23 10.03 -16.19
N VAL A 341 12.24 11.21 -16.81
CA VAL A 341 13.17 12.30 -16.45
C VAL A 341 12.48 13.44 -15.71
N PHE A 342 11.16 13.48 -15.78
CA PHE A 342 10.28 14.42 -15.08
C PHE A 342 8.90 13.74 -14.94
N PRO A 343 8.05 14.12 -13.96
CA PRO A 343 6.75 13.47 -13.79
C PRO A 343 5.95 13.37 -15.10
N ASN A 344 5.52 12.15 -15.43
CA ASN A 344 4.82 11.80 -16.67
C ASN A 344 5.54 12.23 -17.98
N THR A 345 6.85 12.45 -17.93
CA THR A 345 7.68 12.84 -19.08
C THR A 345 8.75 11.79 -19.33
N CYS A 346 8.56 11.02 -20.41
CA CYS A 346 9.50 9.99 -20.83
C CYS A 346 10.48 10.54 -21.87
N VAL A 347 11.76 10.21 -21.72
CA VAL A 347 12.78 10.38 -22.76
C VAL A 347 13.21 9.00 -23.23
N CYS A 348 13.26 8.79 -24.54
CA CYS A 348 13.61 7.50 -25.10
C CYS A 348 15.10 7.19 -24.91
N LYS A 349 15.41 5.91 -24.67
CA LYS A 349 16.79 5.43 -24.62
C LYS A 349 17.41 5.54 -26.02
N ASN A 350 18.74 5.56 -26.09
CA ASN A 350 19.45 5.67 -27.37
C ASN A 350 19.03 4.55 -28.33
N GLY A 351 18.78 4.89 -29.61
CA GLY A 351 18.25 3.97 -30.61
C GLY A 351 16.73 3.78 -30.59
N PHE A 352 15.98 4.53 -29.76
CA PHE A 352 14.51 4.53 -29.74
C PHE A 352 13.96 5.94 -29.95
N HIS A 353 12.77 6.06 -30.56
CA HIS A 353 12.04 7.31 -30.72
C HIS A 353 10.65 7.20 -30.09
N MET A 354 10.03 8.34 -29.76
CA MET A 354 8.74 8.38 -29.09
C MET A 354 7.61 7.95 -30.03
N ASP A 355 6.73 7.07 -29.58
CA ASP A 355 5.51 6.70 -30.31
C ASP A 355 4.58 7.91 -30.40
N ILE A 356 4.12 8.23 -31.61
CA ILE A 356 3.23 9.37 -31.90
C ILE A 356 1.90 9.23 -31.13
N ASN A 357 1.43 8.00 -30.94
CA ASN A 357 0.15 7.73 -30.29
C ASN A 357 0.28 7.53 -28.77
N ASN A 358 1.48 7.25 -28.27
CA ASN A 358 1.70 7.00 -26.85
C ASN A 358 3.05 7.57 -26.39
N LYS A 359 3.00 8.75 -25.76
CA LYS A 359 4.19 9.44 -25.22
C LYS A 359 4.93 8.66 -24.12
N HIS A 360 4.35 7.59 -23.58
CA HIS A 360 4.99 6.69 -22.61
C HIS A 360 5.64 5.46 -23.26
N LYS A 361 5.58 5.32 -24.58
CA LYS A 361 6.15 4.19 -25.32
C LYS A 361 7.20 4.68 -26.31
N CYS A 362 8.39 4.10 -26.23
CA CYS A 362 9.46 4.33 -27.18
C CYS A 362 9.59 3.14 -28.14
N LEU A 363 9.52 3.40 -29.43
CA LEU A 363 9.67 2.42 -30.51
C LEU A 363 11.13 2.36 -30.96
N PRO A 364 11.65 1.17 -31.30
CA PRO A 364 13.01 1.03 -31.79
C PRO A 364 13.18 1.75 -33.13
N THR A 365 14.35 2.33 -33.32
CA THR A 365 14.75 2.99 -34.57
C THR A 365 15.72 2.08 -35.31
N CYS A 366 15.46 1.88 -36.60
CA CYS A 366 16.37 1.19 -37.50
C CYS A 366 16.84 2.23 -38.52
N ASP A 367 18.16 2.40 -38.67
CA ASP A 367 18.77 3.37 -39.59
C ASP A 367 18.39 3.06 -41.04
N GLU A 368 18.28 1.77 -41.36
CA GLU A 368 17.77 1.24 -42.62
C GLU A 368 16.39 0.59 -42.40
N ILE A 369 15.49 0.77 -43.37
CA ILE A 369 14.10 0.28 -43.29
C ILE A 369 14.09 -1.26 -43.36
N CYS A 370 13.40 -1.92 -42.42
CA CYS A 370 13.21 -3.37 -42.43
C CYS A 370 12.28 -3.80 -43.59
N ILE A 371 12.82 -4.38 -44.65
CA ILE A 371 12.04 -4.86 -45.80
C ILE A 371 11.47 -6.26 -45.48
N ASN A 372 10.13 -6.40 -45.51
CA ASN A 372 9.37 -7.62 -45.11
C ASN A 372 9.66 -8.07 -43.67
N GLY A 373 9.89 -7.10 -42.78
CA GLY A 373 10.18 -7.32 -41.38
C GLY A 373 9.79 -6.11 -40.55
N VAL A 374 9.85 -6.27 -39.23
CA VAL A 374 9.56 -5.21 -38.26
C VAL A 374 10.79 -4.93 -37.42
N CYS A 375 11.08 -3.66 -37.17
CA CYS A 375 12.13 -3.24 -36.24
C CYS A 375 11.69 -3.60 -34.82
N THR A 376 12.35 -4.57 -34.18
CA THR A 376 11.97 -5.06 -32.83
C THR A 376 12.97 -4.61 -31.76
N ALA A 377 14.18 -4.25 -32.16
CA ALA A 377 15.18 -3.59 -31.34
C ALA A 377 15.99 -2.61 -32.23
N PRO A 378 16.76 -1.67 -31.65
CA PRO A 378 17.52 -0.70 -32.42
C PRO A 378 18.43 -1.40 -33.43
N ASN A 379 18.32 -1.01 -34.71
CA ASN A 379 19.03 -1.64 -35.83
C ASN A 379 18.87 -3.17 -35.94
N PHE A 380 17.78 -3.72 -35.42
CA PHE A 380 17.49 -5.15 -35.48
C PHE A 380 16.08 -5.41 -36.04
N CYS A 381 16.05 -5.91 -37.27
CA CYS A 381 14.84 -6.36 -37.93
C CYS A 381 14.52 -7.81 -37.56
N THR A 382 13.26 -8.10 -37.29
CA THR A 382 12.73 -9.46 -37.23
C THR A 382 11.82 -9.68 -38.43
N CYS A 383 12.03 -10.78 -39.14
CA CYS A 383 11.26 -11.07 -40.34
C CYS A 383 9.81 -11.45 -40.02
N GLU A 384 8.91 -11.04 -40.91
CA GLU A 384 7.52 -11.49 -40.85
C GLU A 384 7.40 -13.01 -41.10
N PRO A 385 6.33 -13.66 -40.64
CA PRO A 385 6.14 -15.10 -40.85
C PRO A 385 6.24 -15.47 -42.35
N GLY A 386 7.02 -16.50 -42.66
CA GLY A 386 7.27 -16.93 -44.05
C GLY A 386 8.43 -16.22 -44.75
N TYR A 387 9.17 -15.37 -44.04
CA TYR A 387 10.41 -14.75 -44.51
C TYR A 387 11.57 -15.10 -43.56
N VAL A 388 12.79 -15.10 -44.10
CA VAL A 388 14.04 -15.36 -43.37
C VAL A 388 15.05 -14.25 -43.63
N LYS A 389 15.95 -13.99 -42.67
CA LYS A 389 16.95 -12.92 -42.81
C LYS A 389 17.88 -13.21 -43.99
N ASP A 390 18.12 -12.20 -44.81
CA ASP A 390 19.20 -12.25 -45.79
C ASP A 390 20.55 -12.30 -45.05
N SER A 391 21.46 -13.11 -45.59
CA SER A 391 22.81 -13.27 -45.05
C SER A 391 23.74 -12.10 -45.40
N ARG A 392 23.37 -11.28 -46.39
CA ARG A 392 24.18 -10.13 -46.85
C ARG A 392 23.60 -8.78 -46.39
N GLU A 393 22.27 -8.68 -46.36
CA GLU A 393 21.53 -7.45 -46.02
C GLU A 393 20.66 -7.70 -44.78
N LEU A 394 21.19 -7.44 -43.58
CA LEU A 394 20.49 -7.76 -42.32
C LEU A 394 19.15 -7.01 -42.12
N HIS A 395 18.91 -5.92 -42.86
CA HIS A 395 17.64 -5.19 -42.89
C HIS A 395 16.59 -5.81 -43.83
N LYS A 396 16.94 -6.88 -44.56
CA LYS A 396 16.11 -7.48 -45.60
C LYS A 396 15.73 -8.91 -45.23
N CYS A 397 14.44 -9.18 -45.35
CA CYS A 397 13.88 -10.49 -45.15
C CYS A 397 13.48 -11.07 -46.52
N LEU A 398 14.10 -12.19 -46.88
CA LEU A 398 13.84 -12.92 -48.12
C LEU A 398 12.67 -13.88 -47.93
N PRO A 399 11.78 -14.03 -48.91
CA PRO A 399 10.66 -14.96 -48.83
C PRO A 399 11.16 -16.41 -48.78
N LEU A 400 10.50 -17.23 -47.97
CA LEU A 400 10.78 -18.65 -47.85
C LEU A 400 9.79 -19.46 -48.70
N CYS A 401 10.32 -20.32 -49.56
CA CYS A 401 9.56 -21.30 -50.33
C CYS A 401 10.04 -22.70 -49.90
N TYR A 402 9.26 -23.41 -49.06
CA TYR A 402 9.72 -24.64 -48.39
C TYR A 402 10.13 -25.77 -49.36
N ASP A 403 9.44 -25.87 -50.50
CA ASP A 403 9.73 -26.85 -51.55
C ASP A 403 10.73 -26.34 -52.61
N GLY A 404 11.18 -25.09 -52.49
CA GLY A 404 11.95 -24.38 -53.51
C GLY A 404 11.13 -24.01 -54.77
N CYS A 405 11.49 -22.90 -55.42
CA CYS A 405 10.96 -22.54 -56.73
C CYS A 405 11.86 -23.08 -57.83
N HIS A 406 11.77 -24.38 -58.14
CA HIS A 406 12.50 -24.91 -59.28
C HIS A 406 11.95 -24.30 -60.59
N ASN A 407 12.84 -23.73 -61.41
CA ASN A 407 12.50 -22.99 -62.65
C ASN A 407 11.57 -21.78 -62.42
N GLY A 408 11.75 -21.10 -61.29
CA GLY A 408 11.08 -19.85 -60.96
C GLY A 408 11.78 -19.10 -59.83
N ASP A 409 11.34 -17.86 -59.58
CA ASP A 409 11.86 -17.02 -58.49
C ASP A 409 10.86 -16.97 -57.33
N CYS A 410 11.34 -17.14 -56.10
CA CYS A 410 10.52 -16.99 -54.89
C CYS A 410 10.32 -15.49 -54.61
N VAL A 411 9.09 -15.01 -54.81
CA VAL A 411 8.75 -13.58 -54.71
C VAL A 411 7.88 -13.26 -53.50
N GLY A 412 7.41 -14.30 -52.80
CA GLY A 412 6.64 -14.22 -51.57
C GLY A 412 6.59 -15.58 -50.87
N PRO A 413 6.09 -15.68 -49.62
CA PRO A 413 6.03 -16.93 -48.88
C PRO A 413 5.28 -18.00 -49.68
N ASN A 414 5.97 -19.10 -50.02
CA ASN A 414 5.46 -20.17 -50.89
C ASN A 414 4.86 -19.71 -52.25
N LYS A 415 5.31 -18.56 -52.78
CA LYS A 415 4.83 -18.02 -54.05
C LYS A 415 5.99 -17.86 -55.04
N CYS A 416 5.94 -18.62 -56.11
CA CYS A 416 6.91 -18.58 -57.20
C CYS A 416 6.38 -17.77 -58.39
N ILE A 417 7.24 -17.01 -59.06
CA ILE A 417 7.01 -16.57 -60.44
C ILE A 417 7.83 -17.48 -61.33
N CYS A 418 7.19 -18.15 -62.29
CA CYS A 418 7.86 -19.11 -63.15
C CYS A 418 8.71 -18.40 -64.21
N HIS A 419 9.85 -19.00 -64.53
CA HIS A 419 10.69 -18.57 -65.65
C HIS A 419 9.99 -18.89 -66.99
N GLU A 420 10.46 -18.26 -68.06
CA GLU A 420 9.87 -18.42 -69.40
C GLU A 420 9.80 -19.90 -69.82
N GLY A 421 8.68 -20.34 -70.39
CA GLY A 421 8.42 -21.75 -70.74
C GLY A 421 7.87 -22.62 -69.61
N TYR A 422 7.76 -22.10 -68.39
CA TYR A 422 7.17 -22.79 -67.23
C TYR A 422 5.93 -22.05 -66.71
N SER A 423 4.93 -22.79 -66.22
CA SER A 423 3.69 -22.22 -65.69
C SER A 423 3.17 -22.98 -64.45
N GLN A 424 2.34 -22.30 -63.65
CA GLN A 424 1.69 -22.91 -62.49
C GLN A 424 0.48 -23.74 -62.94
N ARG A 425 0.32 -24.95 -62.38
CA ARG A 425 -0.83 -25.82 -62.67
C ARG A 425 -1.78 -25.86 -61.46
N ASN A 426 -3.10 -25.83 -61.70
CA ASN A 426 -4.14 -26.13 -60.69
C ASN A 426 -4.02 -25.35 -59.35
N ASN A 427 -3.85 -24.03 -59.37
CA ASN A 427 -3.71 -23.18 -58.16
C ASN A 427 -2.51 -23.51 -57.24
N VAL A 428 -1.58 -24.35 -57.69
CA VAL A 428 -0.33 -24.64 -56.97
C VAL A 428 0.67 -23.53 -57.32
N THR A 429 0.80 -22.54 -56.43
CA THR A 429 1.63 -21.34 -56.67
C THR A 429 3.11 -21.50 -56.28
N ASN A 430 3.46 -22.60 -55.63
CA ASN A 430 4.79 -22.92 -55.15
C ASN A 430 5.60 -23.81 -56.12
N LYS A 431 5.05 -24.21 -57.28
CA LYS A 431 5.76 -25.04 -58.27
C LYS A 431 5.50 -24.59 -59.70
N CYS A 432 6.56 -24.65 -60.51
CA CYS A 432 6.57 -24.28 -61.92
C CYS A 432 6.77 -25.52 -62.78
N TYR A 433 5.78 -25.82 -63.62
CA TYR A 433 5.76 -26.99 -64.50
C TYR A 433 6.11 -26.58 -65.92
N PRO A 434 6.86 -27.39 -66.69
CA PRO A 434 7.18 -27.08 -68.08
C PRO A 434 5.89 -27.01 -68.91
N THR A 435 5.87 -26.09 -69.87
CA THR A 435 4.76 -25.90 -70.80
C THR A 435 5.19 -26.39 -72.18
N CYS A 436 4.42 -27.31 -72.76
CA CYS A 436 4.60 -27.78 -74.13
C CYS A 436 3.48 -27.21 -75.00
N SER A 437 3.85 -26.59 -76.12
CA SER A 437 2.90 -25.96 -77.07
C SER A 437 1.96 -26.98 -77.72
N ASN A 438 2.46 -28.21 -77.91
CA ASN A 438 1.69 -29.35 -78.39
C ASN A 438 1.53 -30.40 -77.27
N MET A 439 0.42 -31.11 -77.29
CA MET A 439 0.15 -32.19 -76.34
C MET A 439 1.09 -33.38 -76.60
N CYS A 440 1.84 -33.79 -75.59
CA CYS A 440 2.68 -34.99 -75.63
C CYS A 440 1.79 -36.24 -75.60
N ILE A 441 1.82 -37.05 -76.66
CA ILE A 441 1.04 -38.30 -76.78
C ILE A 441 1.97 -39.48 -76.49
N ASN A 442 1.62 -40.29 -75.49
CA ASN A 442 2.45 -41.37 -74.94
C ASN A 442 3.84 -40.89 -74.47
N ALA A 443 3.91 -39.63 -74.02
CA ALA A 443 5.10 -38.97 -73.55
C ALA A 443 4.77 -37.95 -72.45
N GLU A 444 5.75 -37.61 -71.61
CA GLU A 444 5.63 -36.57 -70.59
C GLU A 444 6.40 -35.31 -70.99
N CYS A 445 5.82 -34.13 -70.74
CA CYS A 445 6.49 -32.84 -70.93
C CYS A 445 7.49 -32.63 -69.78
N THR A 446 8.78 -32.78 -70.05
CA THR A 446 9.84 -32.72 -69.04
C THR A 446 10.65 -31.41 -69.09
N ALA A 447 10.59 -30.69 -70.20
CA ALA A 447 11.13 -29.32 -70.37
C ALA A 447 10.25 -28.53 -71.36
N PRO A 448 10.38 -27.19 -71.45
CA PRO A 448 9.61 -26.39 -72.39
C PRO A 448 9.71 -26.94 -73.82
N ASP A 449 8.56 -27.16 -74.44
CA ASP A 449 8.42 -27.78 -75.78
C ASP A 449 9.14 -29.12 -75.98
N THR A 450 9.49 -29.82 -74.90
CA THR A 450 10.22 -31.09 -74.95
C THR A 450 9.40 -32.20 -74.30
N CYS A 451 8.96 -33.15 -75.11
CA CYS A 451 8.29 -34.37 -74.65
C CYS A 451 9.29 -35.53 -74.60
N THR A 452 9.27 -36.31 -73.54
CA THR A 452 10.05 -37.55 -73.41
C THR A 452 9.10 -38.74 -73.37
N CYS A 453 9.30 -39.71 -74.27
CA CYS A 453 8.45 -40.89 -74.39
C CYS A 453 8.39 -41.70 -73.09
N PHE A 454 7.22 -42.27 -72.80
CA PHE A 454 7.09 -43.26 -71.74
C PHE A 454 7.89 -44.53 -72.06
N PRO A 455 8.33 -45.31 -71.05
CA PRO A 455 9.01 -46.58 -71.28
C PRO A 455 8.20 -47.52 -72.20
N GLY A 456 8.86 -48.19 -73.16
CA GLY A 456 8.22 -49.05 -74.17
C GLY A 456 7.72 -48.30 -75.42
N TYR A 457 7.83 -46.97 -75.45
CA TYR A 457 7.52 -46.12 -76.60
C TYR A 457 8.78 -45.42 -77.12
N SER A 458 8.89 -45.23 -78.44
CA SER A 458 9.95 -44.44 -79.08
C SER A 458 9.37 -43.34 -79.95
N TYR A 459 10.16 -42.31 -80.26
CA TYR A 459 9.73 -41.25 -81.17
C TYR A 459 9.31 -41.84 -82.51
N SER A 460 8.13 -41.46 -82.98
CA SER A 460 7.61 -41.95 -84.26
C SER A 460 8.53 -41.53 -85.40
N LEU A 461 8.93 -42.48 -86.26
CA LEU A 461 9.76 -42.21 -87.45
C LEU A 461 8.98 -41.64 -88.63
N GLU A 462 7.64 -41.75 -88.61
CA GLU A 462 6.75 -41.40 -89.73
C GLU A 462 6.28 -39.94 -89.70
N SER A 463 6.52 -39.24 -88.59
CA SER A 463 6.29 -37.82 -88.48
C SER A 463 7.47 -37.23 -87.73
N ASN A 464 8.10 -36.18 -88.26
CA ASN A 464 9.24 -35.49 -87.64
C ASN A 464 8.79 -34.70 -86.39
N ASN A 465 8.07 -35.37 -85.49
CA ASN A 465 7.19 -34.78 -84.50
C ASN A 465 7.56 -35.36 -83.13
N SER A 466 8.38 -34.61 -82.39
CA SER A 466 8.86 -34.97 -81.04
C SER A 466 7.75 -35.13 -80.00
N TYR A 467 6.50 -34.80 -80.34
CA TYR A 467 5.33 -34.86 -79.48
C TYR A 467 4.57 -36.20 -79.55
N LEU A 468 4.94 -37.10 -80.47
CA LEU A 468 4.27 -38.39 -80.68
C LEU A 468 5.24 -39.57 -80.51
N CYS A 469 4.95 -40.42 -79.53
CA CYS A 469 5.70 -41.66 -79.31
C CYS A 469 4.86 -42.89 -79.70
N SER A 470 5.44 -43.74 -80.54
CA SER A 470 4.86 -44.99 -81.03
C SER A 470 5.31 -46.17 -80.16
N ALA A 471 4.39 -47.12 -79.94
CA ALA A 471 4.68 -48.33 -79.15
C ALA A 471 5.70 -49.22 -79.86
N ILE A 472 6.57 -49.87 -79.08
CA ILE A 472 7.57 -50.83 -79.56
C ILE A 472 7.12 -52.23 -79.13
N CYS A 473 6.97 -53.15 -80.09
CA CYS A 473 6.79 -54.59 -79.81
C CYS A 473 8.12 -55.29 -80.07
N GLU A 474 8.69 -55.99 -79.08
CA GLU A 474 10.00 -56.64 -79.19
C GLU A 474 10.01 -57.77 -80.23
N GLU A 475 8.88 -58.48 -80.33
CA GLU A 475 8.63 -59.45 -81.39
C GLU A 475 7.64 -58.90 -82.43
N THR A 476 7.92 -59.19 -83.71
CA THR A 476 7.11 -58.67 -84.82
C THR A 476 5.72 -59.29 -84.83
N CYS A 477 4.68 -58.45 -84.73
CA CYS A 477 3.28 -58.83 -84.90
C CYS A 477 3.02 -59.40 -86.31
N ILE A 478 2.65 -60.68 -86.43
CA ILE A 478 2.38 -61.39 -87.69
C ILE A 478 0.87 -61.31 -87.98
N ASN A 479 0.50 -60.81 -89.17
CA ASN A 479 -0.90 -60.54 -89.57
C ASN A 479 -1.67 -59.69 -88.53
N SER A 480 -0.95 -58.81 -87.83
CA SER A 480 -1.42 -57.93 -86.75
C SER A 480 -0.62 -56.63 -86.68
N TYR A 481 -1.11 -55.62 -85.97
CA TYR A 481 -0.40 -54.36 -85.70
C TYR A 481 -0.17 -54.16 -84.20
N CYS A 482 0.91 -53.45 -83.84
CA CYS A 482 1.31 -53.16 -82.46
C CYS A 482 0.43 -52.03 -81.89
N LEU A 483 -0.43 -52.34 -80.92
CA LEU A 483 -1.33 -51.37 -80.26
C LEU A 483 -0.65 -50.68 -79.09
N ALA A 484 0.08 -51.44 -78.30
CA ALA A 484 0.81 -51.02 -77.11
C ALA A 484 2.08 -51.88 -76.99
N PRO A 485 3.04 -51.53 -76.12
CA PRO A 485 4.27 -52.32 -75.99
C PRO A 485 3.96 -53.79 -75.72
N ASP A 486 4.47 -54.65 -76.60
CA ASP A 486 4.24 -56.11 -76.63
C ASP A 486 2.77 -56.57 -76.72
N GLU A 487 1.87 -55.72 -77.23
CA GLU A 487 0.46 -56.06 -77.45
C GLU A 487 0.06 -55.94 -78.94
N CYS A 488 -0.15 -57.09 -79.60
CA CYS A 488 -0.57 -57.17 -80.99
C CYS A 488 -2.10 -57.27 -81.15
N SER A 489 -2.62 -56.61 -82.19
CA SER A 489 -4.03 -56.66 -82.61
C SER A 489 -4.16 -57.19 -84.03
N CYS A 490 -4.96 -58.24 -84.20
CA CYS A 490 -5.12 -58.91 -85.49
C CYS A 490 -5.72 -58.00 -86.55
N HIS A 491 -5.24 -58.15 -87.79
CA HIS A 491 -5.93 -57.58 -88.94
C HIS A 491 -7.31 -58.22 -89.13
N GLU A 492 -8.20 -57.52 -89.83
CA GLU A 492 -9.56 -57.97 -90.09
C GLU A 492 -9.60 -59.33 -90.82
N GLY A 493 -10.45 -60.26 -90.38
CA GLY A 493 -10.54 -61.63 -90.93
C GLY A 493 -9.54 -62.65 -90.36
N TYR A 494 -8.68 -62.21 -89.44
CA TYR A 494 -7.75 -63.06 -88.68
C TYR A 494 -8.11 -63.04 -87.18
N VAL A 495 -7.83 -64.14 -86.48
CA VAL A 495 -8.08 -64.30 -85.04
C VAL A 495 -6.80 -64.71 -84.31
N LYS A 496 -6.66 -64.30 -83.03
CA LYS A 496 -5.48 -64.62 -82.22
C LYS A 496 -5.31 -66.13 -82.09
N GLN A 497 -4.11 -66.64 -82.35
CA GLN A 497 -3.79 -68.03 -82.05
C GLN A 497 -3.56 -68.20 -80.54
N MET A 498 -4.09 -69.27 -79.95
CA MET A 498 -3.89 -69.54 -78.51
C MET A 498 -2.42 -69.84 -78.17
N ASP A 499 -1.64 -70.36 -79.13
CA ASP A 499 -0.27 -70.82 -78.90
C ASP A 499 0.81 -69.81 -79.34
N ILE A 500 0.45 -68.76 -80.08
CA ILE A 500 1.39 -67.75 -80.60
C ILE A 500 0.76 -66.36 -80.42
N PRO A 501 1.06 -65.63 -79.33
CA PRO A 501 0.41 -64.36 -78.98
C PRO A 501 0.64 -63.26 -80.03
N ASN A 502 1.79 -63.32 -80.72
CA ASN A 502 2.21 -62.36 -81.72
C ASN A 502 1.74 -62.73 -83.14
N ALA A 503 0.92 -63.78 -83.31
CA ALA A 503 0.43 -64.22 -84.61
C ALA A 503 -1.08 -64.43 -84.64
N CYS A 504 -1.68 -64.06 -85.78
CA CYS A 504 -3.09 -64.26 -86.05
C CYS A 504 -3.29 -65.21 -87.23
N ALA A 505 -4.23 -66.15 -87.09
CA ALA A 505 -4.58 -67.16 -88.10
C ALA A 505 -5.87 -66.77 -88.86
N PRO A 506 -6.01 -67.14 -90.14
CA PRO A 506 -7.20 -66.84 -90.92
C PRO A 506 -8.41 -67.63 -90.41
N TYR A 507 -9.58 -66.99 -90.39
CA TYR A 507 -10.83 -67.59 -89.92
C TYR A 507 -11.84 -67.74 -91.06
N CYS A 508 -12.51 -68.91 -91.16
CA CYS A 508 -13.66 -69.13 -92.03
C CYS A 508 -14.96 -69.15 -91.23
N LYS A 509 -15.84 -68.18 -91.47
CA LYS A 509 -17.07 -67.93 -90.71
C LYS A 509 -18.10 -69.06 -90.80
N GLU A 510 -18.19 -69.72 -91.96
CA GLU A 510 -19.16 -70.80 -92.24
C GLU A 510 -18.59 -72.21 -92.02
N GLY A 511 -17.33 -72.33 -91.55
CA GLY A 511 -16.62 -73.61 -91.44
C GLY A 511 -16.11 -74.17 -92.77
N CYS A 512 -15.24 -75.18 -92.73
CA CYS A 512 -14.66 -75.85 -93.90
C CYS A 512 -14.67 -77.36 -93.61
N GLN A 513 -15.70 -78.07 -94.09
CA GLN A 513 -15.86 -79.50 -93.81
C GLN A 513 -15.09 -80.36 -94.82
N ASN A 514 -14.27 -81.28 -94.33
CA ASN A 514 -13.34 -82.09 -95.13
C ASN A 514 -12.31 -81.24 -95.93
N GLY A 515 -11.90 -80.09 -95.36
CA GLY A 515 -10.86 -79.20 -95.88
C GLY A 515 -10.23 -78.31 -94.80
N GLU A 516 -9.29 -77.44 -95.18
CA GLU A 516 -8.61 -76.48 -94.28
C GLU A 516 -8.68 -75.02 -94.79
N CYS A 517 -8.73 -74.07 -93.85
CA CYS A 517 -8.77 -72.62 -94.12
C CYS A 517 -7.37 -72.05 -94.36
N THR A 518 -7.06 -71.71 -95.61
CA THR A 518 -5.76 -71.18 -96.02
C THR A 518 -5.75 -69.66 -96.18
N GLY A 519 -6.90 -69.00 -96.02
CA GLY A 519 -7.09 -67.55 -96.00
C GLY A 519 -8.47 -67.19 -95.43
N PRO A 520 -8.76 -65.90 -95.13
CA PRO A 520 -10.05 -65.49 -94.59
C PRO A 520 -11.20 -65.99 -95.47
N ASN A 521 -12.11 -66.79 -94.91
CA ASN A 521 -13.21 -67.46 -95.62
C ASN A 521 -12.83 -68.30 -96.87
N THR A 522 -11.57 -68.77 -96.97
CA THR A 522 -11.09 -69.54 -98.12
C THR A 522 -10.81 -70.99 -97.72
N CYS A 523 -11.67 -71.92 -98.16
CA CYS A 523 -11.60 -73.36 -97.87
C CYS A 523 -10.93 -74.16 -99.00
N THR A 524 -10.01 -75.05 -98.62
CA THR A 524 -9.25 -75.92 -99.54
C THR A 524 -9.53 -77.39 -99.19
N CYS A 525 -10.10 -78.17 -100.11
CA CYS A 525 -10.54 -79.55 -99.86
C CYS A 525 -9.37 -80.54 -99.70
N HIS A 526 -9.56 -81.55 -98.85
CA HIS A 526 -8.64 -82.68 -98.75
C HIS A 526 -8.70 -83.60 -99.99
N LYS A 527 -7.65 -84.41 -100.19
CA LYS A 527 -7.49 -85.28 -101.37
C LYS A 527 -8.61 -86.35 -101.46
N GLY A 528 -9.19 -86.55 -102.65
CA GLY A 528 -10.29 -87.51 -102.90
C GLY A 528 -11.71 -86.93 -102.75
N TYR A 529 -11.79 -85.63 -102.43
CA TYR A 529 -13.02 -84.85 -102.40
C TYR A 529 -12.86 -83.62 -103.31
N THR A 530 -13.92 -83.24 -104.00
CA THR A 530 -13.95 -82.02 -104.83
C THR A 530 -14.95 -81.02 -104.26
N LYS A 531 -14.74 -79.73 -104.55
CA LYS A 531 -15.63 -78.66 -104.06
C LYS A 531 -17.05 -78.91 -104.58
N ASP A 532 -18.02 -78.83 -103.68
CA ASP A 532 -19.42 -78.87 -104.06
C ASP A 532 -19.75 -77.70 -104.99
N LYS A 533 -20.59 -77.96 -106.00
CA LYS A 533 -20.95 -76.96 -107.02
C LYS A 533 -21.88 -75.87 -106.48
N VAL A 534 -22.47 -76.04 -105.31
CA VAL A 534 -23.42 -75.12 -104.69
C VAL A 534 -22.84 -74.46 -103.43
N ASN A 535 -22.11 -75.20 -102.60
CA ASN A 535 -21.45 -74.68 -101.40
C ASN A 535 -19.91 -74.81 -101.48
N PRO A 536 -19.18 -73.71 -101.76
CA PRO A 536 -17.72 -73.73 -101.92
C PRO A 536 -16.93 -74.03 -100.63
N ASN A 537 -17.60 -74.10 -99.48
CA ASN A 537 -17.04 -74.48 -98.18
C ASN A 537 -17.30 -75.97 -97.81
N MET A 538 -17.83 -76.77 -98.76
CA MET A 538 -18.13 -78.19 -98.59
C MET A 538 -17.49 -79.04 -99.70
N CYS A 539 -16.96 -80.21 -99.36
CA CYS A 539 -16.25 -81.10 -100.29
C CYS A 539 -16.93 -82.50 -100.38
N LEU A 540 -17.18 -83.03 -101.59
CA LEU A 540 -17.94 -84.28 -101.90
C LEU A 540 -17.11 -85.36 -102.67
N PRO A 541 -17.47 -86.67 -102.63
CA PRO A 541 -16.71 -87.80 -103.26
C PRO A 541 -17.07 -88.12 -104.75
N GLU A 542 -16.18 -88.79 -105.51
CA GLU A 542 -16.31 -89.13 -106.97
C GLU A 542 -16.66 -90.63 -107.29
N CYS A 543 -17.48 -90.95 -108.34
CA CYS A 543 -17.90 -92.33 -108.82
C CYS A 543 -17.31 -92.69 -110.23
N PRO A 544 -17.20 -93.99 -110.66
CA PRO A 544 -16.69 -94.43 -112.00
C PRO A 544 -17.73 -94.54 -113.13
N GLU A 545 -17.29 -94.43 -114.40
CA GLU A 545 -18.10 -94.54 -115.63
C GLU A 545 -18.49 -96.00 -115.95
N GLY A 546 -19.79 -96.33 -116.05
CA GLY A 546 -20.24 -97.67 -116.49
C GLY A 546 -21.65 -98.15 -116.09
N CYS A 547 -22.44 -97.38 -115.33
CA CYS A 547 -23.76 -97.86 -114.87
C CYS A 547 -24.88 -97.50 -115.85
N ALA A 548 -24.99 -98.27 -116.94
CA ALA A 548 -26.08 -98.14 -117.92
C ALA A 548 -27.34 -98.84 -117.39
N ASN A 549 -28.46 -98.13 -117.34
CA ASN A 549 -29.73 -98.60 -116.77
C ASN A 549 -29.67 -98.93 -115.24
N ALA A 550 -28.82 -98.22 -114.45
CA ALA A 550 -28.62 -98.37 -112.98
C ALA A 550 -28.21 -97.05 -112.21
N ALA A 551 -28.13 -97.01 -110.86
CA ALA A 551 -27.79 -95.81 -110.01
C ALA A 551 -26.62 -95.98 -108.96
N CYS A 552 -25.81 -94.93 -108.63
CA CYS A 552 -24.58 -94.97 -107.76
C CYS A 552 -24.87 -94.74 -106.25
N ALA A 553 -24.45 -95.66 -105.36
CA ALA A 553 -24.70 -95.59 -103.91
C ALA A 553 -23.46 -95.33 -103.02
N ALA A 554 -22.25 -95.60 -103.51
CA ALA A 554 -20.95 -95.35 -102.87
C ALA A 554 -19.83 -95.51 -103.92
N GLN A 555 -18.55 -95.32 -103.56
CA GLN A 555 -17.44 -95.64 -104.48
C GLN A 555 -17.58 -97.07 -105.03
N ASN A 556 -17.78 -97.18 -106.36
CA ASN A 556 -17.81 -98.42 -107.16
C ASN A 556 -19.03 -99.37 -107.03
N ILE A 557 -20.25 -98.91 -106.71
CA ILE A 557 -21.45 -99.79 -106.56
C ILE A 557 -22.69 -99.25 -107.30
N CYS A 558 -23.40 -100.11 -108.09
CA CYS A 558 -24.61 -99.78 -108.88
C CYS A 558 -25.75 -100.84 -108.82
N THR A 559 -27.00 -100.43 -109.06
CA THR A 559 -28.25 -101.27 -108.98
C THR A 559 -29.20 -101.09 -110.20
N CYS A 560 -29.64 -102.18 -110.88
CA CYS A 560 -30.44 -102.19 -112.15
C CYS A 560 -31.91 -101.72 -112.04
N ASN A 561 -32.44 -101.15 -113.15
CA ASN A 561 -33.82 -100.67 -113.32
C ASN A 561 -34.83 -101.80 -113.71
N GLU A 562 -36.13 -101.60 -113.45
CA GLU A 562 -37.23 -102.59 -113.62
C GLU A 562 -37.49 -103.02 -115.10
N GLY A 563 -37.80 -104.30 -115.35
CA GLY A 563 -38.03 -104.88 -116.70
C GLY A 563 -36.76 -105.42 -117.40
N TYR A 564 -35.61 -105.24 -116.76
CA TYR A 564 -34.31 -105.78 -117.14
C TYR A 564 -33.76 -106.64 -116.00
N SER A 565 -33.04 -107.70 -116.34
CA SER A 565 -32.35 -108.55 -115.35
C SER A 565 -30.86 -108.56 -115.62
N ASP A 566 -30.08 -108.82 -114.57
CA ASP A 566 -28.62 -108.92 -114.67
C ASP A 566 -28.23 -109.91 -115.78
N GLY A 567 -27.42 -109.43 -116.73
CA GLY A 567 -26.78 -110.24 -117.75
C GLY A 567 -25.57 -110.99 -117.20
N GLU A 568 -24.87 -111.72 -118.06
CA GLU A 568 -23.70 -112.53 -117.66
C GLU A 568 -22.50 -111.66 -117.22
N GLU A 569 -22.49 -110.35 -117.51
CA GLU A 569 -21.46 -109.39 -117.06
C GLU A 569 -22.02 -108.38 -116.05
N SER A 570 -21.27 -108.15 -114.95
CA SER A 570 -21.67 -107.27 -113.85
C SER A 570 -21.76 -105.81 -114.32
N GLY A 571 -22.99 -105.28 -114.34
CA GLY A 571 -23.30 -103.89 -114.71
C GLY A 571 -24.21 -103.74 -115.94
N ASP A 572 -24.44 -104.82 -116.69
CA ASP A 572 -25.34 -104.81 -117.86
C ASP A 572 -26.69 -105.47 -117.55
N CYS A 573 -27.78 -104.73 -117.72
CA CYS A 573 -29.15 -105.24 -117.54
C CYS A 573 -29.78 -105.57 -118.92
N LEU A 574 -30.24 -106.82 -119.17
CA LEU A 574 -30.77 -107.34 -120.46
C LEU A 574 -32.31 -107.54 -120.50
N PRO A 575 -32.98 -107.46 -121.68
CA PRO A 575 -34.45 -107.56 -121.83
C PRO A 575 -35.03 -109.00 -121.96
N LEU A 576 -36.27 -109.23 -121.53
CA LEU A 576 -36.96 -110.54 -121.49
C LEU A 576 -38.16 -110.66 -122.49
N CYS A 577 -38.22 -111.69 -123.35
CA CYS A 577 -39.35 -112.01 -124.26
C CYS A 577 -40.05 -113.35 -123.92
N ALA A 578 -41.38 -113.37 -123.77
CA ALA A 578 -42.16 -114.51 -123.29
C ALA A 578 -42.72 -115.44 -124.41
N GLY A 579 -42.64 -115.09 -125.70
CA GLY A 579 -43.08 -115.92 -126.83
C GLY A 579 -41.93 -116.42 -127.72
N GLN A 580 -41.87 -117.72 -128.02
CA GLN A 580 -40.78 -118.34 -128.80
C GLN A 580 -40.72 -117.80 -130.25
N CYS A 581 -39.80 -116.86 -130.51
CA CYS A 581 -39.45 -116.38 -131.85
C CYS A 581 -38.83 -117.54 -132.67
N VAL A 582 -39.45 -117.96 -133.78
CA VAL A 582 -38.93 -119.04 -134.63
C VAL A 582 -38.35 -118.46 -135.91
N ASN A 583 -37.05 -118.69 -136.15
CA ASN A 583 -36.24 -118.08 -137.21
C ASN A 583 -36.19 -116.52 -137.12
N SER A 584 -36.18 -115.97 -135.90
CA SER A 584 -36.12 -114.52 -135.57
C SER A 584 -35.45 -114.24 -134.20
N ASN A 585 -34.98 -113.00 -133.96
CA ASN A 585 -34.30 -112.57 -132.70
C ASN A 585 -35.16 -111.62 -131.83
N CYS A 586 -35.01 -111.70 -130.49
CA CYS A 586 -35.62 -110.80 -129.48
C CYS A 586 -34.70 -109.59 -129.22
N THR A 587 -35.19 -108.36 -129.44
CA THR A 587 -34.39 -107.12 -129.32
C THR A 587 -34.87 -106.15 -128.24
N ALA A 588 -36.08 -106.36 -127.73
CA ALA A 588 -36.72 -105.62 -126.65
C ALA A 588 -37.80 -106.53 -126.05
N PRO A 589 -38.31 -106.26 -124.84
CA PRO A 589 -39.31 -107.13 -124.23
C PRO A 589 -40.50 -107.39 -125.17
N ASP A 590 -40.70 -108.67 -125.51
CA ASP A 590 -41.74 -109.23 -126.42
C ASP A 590 -41.72 -108.83 -127.93
N ILE A 591 -40.58 -108.42 -128.50
CA ILE A 591 -40.49 -108.04 -129.94
C ILE A 591 -39.51 -108.96 -130.72
N CYS A 592 -39.99 -109.64 -131.78
CA CYS A 592 -39.20 -110.52 -132.67
C CYS A 592 -38.99 -109.95 -134.09
N THR A 593 -37.80 -110.09 -134.68
CA THR A 593 -37.50 -109.69 -136.09
C THR A 593 -36.86 -110.81 -136.93
N CYS A 594 -37.34 -111.06 -138.16
CA CYS A 594 -36.86 -112.12 -139.08
C CYS A 594 -35.44 -111.87 -139.63
N HIS A 595 -34.69 -112.96 -139.89
CA HIS A 595 -33.39 -112.90 -140.58
C HIS A 595 -33.52 -112.48 -142.05
N SER A 596 -32.60 -111.65 -142.54
CA SER A 596 -32.77 -110.77 -143.71
C SER A 596 -32.67 -111.41 -145.11
N ASP A 597 -32.23 -112.67 -145.26
CA ASP A 597 -32.00 -113.26 -146.60
C ASP A 597 -33.01 -114.35 -146.94
N GLY A 598 -33.96 -114.03 -147.83
CA GLY A 598 -34.86 -115.00 -148.47
C GLY A 598 -36.14 -115.35 -147.70
N TYR A 599 -36.28 -114.88 -146.45
CA TYR A 599 -37.46 -115.08 -145.61
C TYR A 599 -38.30 -113.80 -145.50
N ILE A 600 -39.62 -113.96 -145.47
CA ILE A 600 -40.59 -112.91 -145.16
C ILE A 600 -41.49 -113.40 -144.03
N HIS A 601 -42.09 -112.48 -143.27
CA HIS A 601 -43.05 -112.85 -142.25
C HIS A 601 -44.23 -113.63 -142.85
N ASN A 602 -44.66 -114.68 -142.16
CA ASN A 602 -45.90 -115.36 -142.49
C ASN A 602 -47.07 -114.43 -142.18
N ILE A 603 -47.93 -114.22 -143.17
CA ILE A 603 -49.04 -113.27 -143.12
C ILE A 603 -50.07 -113.63 -142.03
N THR A 604 -50.16 -114.90 -141.63
CA THR A 604 -51.06 -115.35 -140.55
C THR A 604 -50.38 -115.49 -139.18
N GLN A 605 -49.05 -115.46 -139.12
CA GLN A 605 -48.29 -115.63 -137.87
C GLN A 605 -46.99 -114.79 -137.89
N PRO A 606 -46.96 -113.61 -137.25
CA PRO A 606 -45.81 -112.70 -137.32
C PRO A 606 -44.56 -113.24 -136.62
N ASN A 607 -44.69 -114.20 -135.70
CA ASN A 607 -43.54 -114.81 -135.03
C ASN A 607 -42.86 -115.92 -135.87
N ILE A 608 -43.32 -116.18 -137.11
CA ILE A 608 -42.79 -117.19 -138.03
C ILE A 608 -42.47 -116.58 -139.40
N CYS A 609 -41.32 -116.94 -139.98
CA CYS A 609 -40.85 -116.45 -141.29
C CYS A 609 -40.83 -117.60 -142.36
N VAL A 610 -41.23 -117.33 -143.62
CA VAL A 610 -41.37 -118.28 -144.76
C VAL A 610 -40.66 -117.83 -146.06
N VAL A 611 -40.38 -118.78 -146.99
CA VAL A 611 -39.56 -118.59 -148.23
C VAL A 611 -40.31 -118.02 -149.45
N LYS A 612 -39.63 -117.20 -150.29
CA LYS A 612 -40.23 -116.36 -151.36
C LYS A 612 -40.77 -117.04 -152.65
N CYS A 613 -40.13 -118.05 -153.27
CA CYS A 613 -40.61 -118.64 -154.56
C CYS A 613 -40.34 -120.16 -154.72
N PRO A 614 -41.37 -121.03 -154.64
CA PRO A 614 -41.20 -122.47 -154.82
C PRO A 614 -41.41 -122.86 -156.29
N GLY A 615 -40.39 -122.74 -157.12
CA GLY A 615 -40.44 -123.20 -158.54
C GLY A 615 -39.37 -122.61 -159.45
N GLY A 616 -38.86 -121.42 -159.11
CA GLY A 616 -37.77 -120.75 -159.83
C GLY A 616 -38.18 -120.05 -161.13
N CYS A 617 -37.54 -118.92 -161.41
CA CYS A 617 -37.63 -118.18 -162.68
C CYS A 617 -36.37 -118.47 -163.50
N LEU A 618 -36.49 -119.01 -164.72
CA LEU A 618 -35.33 -119.44 -165.50
C LEU A 618 -34.50 -118.27 -166.05
N ASN A 619 -35.19 -117.27 -166.59
CA ASN A 619 -34.57 -116.08 -167.20
C ASN A 619 -35.18 -114.80 -166.62
N GLY A 620 -35.28 -114.74 -165.29
CA GLY A 620 -35.89 -113.63 -164.55
C GLY A 620 -35.62 -113.71 -163.05
N ASN A 621 -36.04 -112.69 -162.31
CA ASN A 621 -35.80 -112.60 -160.86
C ASN A 621 -37.11 -112.75 -160.07
N CYS A 622 -37.03 -113.39 -158.90
CA CYS A 622 -38.18 -113.54 -158.01
C CYS A 622 -38.35 -112.30 -157.13
N THR A 623 -39.42 -111.56 -157.38
CA THR A 623 -39.72 -110.30 -156.70
C THR A 623 -40.73 -110.48 -155.58
N ASP A 624 -41.65 -111.43 -155.74
CA ASP A 624 -42.72 -111.70 -154.80
C ASP A 624 -43.17 -113.16 -154.85
N TYR A 625 -44.06 -113.56 -153.96
CA TYR A 625 -44.64 -114.90 -153.93
C TYR A 625 -45.22 -115.26 -155.30
N LEU A 626 -44.62 -116.26 -155.95
CA LEU A 626 -44.98 -116.77 -157.29
C LEU A 626 -44.86 -115.77 -158.45
N THR A 627 -44.15 -114.65 -158.25
CA THR A 627 -44.03 -113.61 -159.27
C THR A 627 -42.60 -113.54 -159.82
N CYS A 628 -42.47 -113.79 -161.12
CA CYS A 628 -41.21 -113.70 -161.87
C CYS A 628 -41.20 -112.46 -162.77
N ASP A 629 -40.21 -111.59 -162.60
CA ASP A 629 -39.96 -110.48 -163.53
C ASP A 629 -38.98 -110.94 -164.62
N CYS A 630 -39.44 -110.99 -165.87
CA CYS A 630 -38.71 -111.61 -166.97
C CYS A 630 -37.73 -110.66 -167.66
N SER A 631 -36.53 -111.16 -167.92
CA SER A 631 -35.49 -110.39 -168.62
C SER A 631 -35.94 -110.03 -170.05
N LYS A 632 -35.60 -108.82 -170.51
CA LYS A 632 -36.04 -108.27 -171.81
C LYS A 632 -35.78 -109.25 -172.96
N GLY A 633 -36.82 -109.57 -173.72
CA GLY A 633 -36.80 -110.59 -174.76
C GLY A 633 -37.34 -111.95 -174.31
N TRP A 634 -37.59 -112.15 -173.02
CA TRP A 634 -38.28 -113.31 -172.46
C TRP A 634 -39.66 -112.93 -171.92
N THR A 635 -40.60 -113.84 -172.06
CA THR A 635 -41.98 -113.70 -171.58
C THR A 635 -42.52 -115.07 -171.14
N GLY A 636 -43.67 -115.08 -170.47
CA GLY A 636 -44.28 -116.24 -169.82
C GLY A 636 -44.01 -116.31 -168.32
N VAL A 637 -44.85 -117.03 -167.57
CA VAL A 637 -44.86 -117.10 -166.08
C VAL A 637 -43.53 -117.51 -165.45
N ASN A 638 -42.72 -118.33 -166.12
CA ASN A 638 -41.37 -118.70 -165.67
C ASN A 638 -40.26 -118.16 -166.60
N CYS A 639 -40.56 -117.16 -167.42
CA CYS A 639 -39.62 -116.53 -168.35
C CYS A 639 -39.00 -117.51 -169.36
N SER A 640 -39.80 -118.44 -169.86
CA SER A 640 -39.36 -119.55 -170.73
C SER A 640 -39.52 -119.29 -172.23
N THR A 641 -40.18 -118.21 -172.65
CA THR A 641 -40.54 -117.96 -174.06
C THR A 641 -39.83 -116.73 -174.63
N ARG A 642 -39.22 -116.81 -175.83
CA ARG A 642 -38.40 -115.73 -176.45
C ARG A 642 -39.20 -114.87 -177.45
N TYR A 643 -39.03 -113.54 -177.41
CA TYR A 643 -39.68 -112.52 -178.26
C TYR A 643 -38.83 -112.24 -179.53
N PHE A 644 -39.46 -112.25 -180.71
CA PHE A 644 -38.86 -112.43 -182.05
C PHE A 644 -39.12 -111.18 -182.95
N ASN A 645 -38.36 -110.81 -183.99
CA ASN A 645 -37.07 -111.24 -184.56
C ASN A 645 -36.68 -110.20 -185.64
N SER A 646 -35.40 -109.82 -185.77
CA SER A 646 -34.82 -108.96 -186.83
C SER A 646 -35.43 -107.54 -186.99
N THR A 647 -34.67 -106.44 -187.00
CA THR A 647 -33.91 -105.92 -188.15
C THR A 647 -33.41 -104.51 -187.76
N PHE A 648 -32.30 -103.94 -188.22
CA PHE A 648 -31.00 -104.33 -188.76
C PHE A 648 -30.31 -102.98 -189.10
N THR A 649 -28.98 -102.85 -188.95
CA THR A 649 -28.05 -101.90 -189.63
C THR A 649 -28.41 -100.41 -189.76
N ARG A 650 -27.52 -99.48 -189.37
CA ARG A 650 -26.09 -99.48 -189.73
C ARG A 650 -25.23 -98.78 -188.69
#